data_AF-A0A7M7PX56-F1
#
_entry.id   AF-A0A7M7PX56-F1
#
_cell.length_a   1.000
_cell.length_b   1.000
_cell.length_c   1.000
_cell.angle_alpha   90.00
_cell.angle_beta   90.00
_cell.angle_gamma   90.00
#
_symmetry.space_group_name_H-M   'P 1'
#
loop_
_entity.id
_entity.type
_entity.pdbx_description
1 polymer ?
#
loop_
_entity_poly.entity_id
_entity_poly.type
_entity_poly.pdbx_seq_one_letter_code
_entity_poly.pdbx_strand_id
1 'polypeptide(L)'
;MNLLPKSHQEFSKADYWNTFFKKRGKKAFEWYGEFPELSSYLLKYIKPKDEILIVGCGNSTLGMDLYDAGYKNVVNIDVSQVVIKQMQDLNRVKRPDLVFEQMDATKMTYDDGKFSVVLDKGTLDALMPDSEEATMTLITKYLQETKRVLRNSGRYVCISLLQEHILRTLVTSFSSTFAFRAVRCHDAEIKAKEMDESPMPVFMAVATKFIKLPQPILEIVLADGPPMRLSNVDEIVNNVISTQESASLCNSLYKSSVANDGEVSLDLYKPGDKDPRYTIYILDQLMVKERKSYAAFIVPQGREMDWLFSTKEGRQQLLKSAQHDRLAIVILRRGQIFESLEAVKNELGDSIKNFAPAGLSKSQIPFLSLGSDIGQRKIIYEGNSDFSGPFVVEEIETESGLYRRLVFLNNQFVIQSEAKLKQVTSRRKKTKYIVDPHYVACDHHLYMSVGLKTALKNKSNGEAVIIGLGGGGLCTFIRQYIPQTTITAVEIDPAILKIATDHFDLVQDEKLKVDITDGIEYLIHSSKQGKKFDTILFDVDSKDSSVGMSCPPKQFVDPDFLTTVDSCLSDEGLFILNLVARNKKLRDETVDDLKKIYKFVASYKTEEDVNEIIFCSKNSKDFKEWKDLMQESAKALNELAKTKNNTDELIELSTLLSSIKIEH
;
A
#
# COMPACT_ATOMS: atom_id res chain seq x y z
N MET A 1 -3.66 30.58 -31.26
CA MET A 1 -2.76 29.67 -32.00
C MET A 1 -1.82 29.02 -31.00
N ASN A 2 -1.78 27.69 -30.93
CA ASN A 2 -0.87 26.96 -30.05
C ASN A 2 0.55 27.15 -30.60
N LEU A 3 1.35 27.99 -29.94
CA LEU A 3 2.71 28.34 -30.39
C LEU A 3 3.77 27.33 -29.91
N LEU A 4 3.40 26.44 -28.99
CA LEU A 4 4.26 25.39 -28.46
C LEU A 4 4.58 24.34 -29.53
N PRO A 5 5.75 23.68 -29.47
CA PRO A 5 6.18 22.77 -30.51
C PRO A 5 5.29 21.53 -30.56
N LYS A 6 5.25 20.87 -31.71
CA LYS A 6 4.42 19.68 -31.92
C LYS A 6 5.14 18.38 -31.56
N SER A 7 6.45 18.45 -31.34
CA SER A 7 7.29 17.32 -30.93
C SER A 7 8.39 17.77 -29.98
N HIS A 8 8.85 16.85 -29.11
CA HIS A 8 9.90 17.12 -28.13
C HIS A 8 11.23 17.49 -28.79
N GLN A 9 11.54 16.93 -29.96
CA GLN A 9 12.76 17.21 -30.73
C GLN A 9 12.86 18.64 -31.29
N GLU A 10 11.75 19.40 -31.35
CA GLU A 10 11.76 20.79 -31.80
C GLU A 10 12.33 21.75 -30.75
N PHE A 11 12.28 21.39 -29.45
CA PHE A 11 12.75 22.23 -28.35
C PHE A 11 14.27 22.46 -28.37
N SER A 12 15.06 21.56 -28.98
CA SER A 12 16.52 21.67 -29.03
C SER A 12 17.05 22.47 -30.22
N LYS A 13 16.17 22.96 -31.12
CA LYS A 13 16.58 23.62 -32.38
C LYS A 13 16.51 25.14 -32.30
N ALA A 14 17.61 25.83 -32.59
CA ALA A 14 17.66 27.29 -32.62
C ALA A 14 16.65 27.93 -33.60
N ASP A 15 16.41 27.31 -34.76
CA ASP A 15 15.46 27.79 -35.77
C ASP A 15 14.00 27.75 -35.30
N TYR A 16 13.66 26.77 -34.45
CA TYR A 16 12.35 26.70 -33.83
C TYR A 16 12.13 27.91 -32.91
N TRP A 17 13.08 28.19 -32.00
CA TRP A 17 12.99 29.32 -31.08
C TRP A 17 13.00 30.67 -31.80
N ASN A 18 13.83 30.82 -32.84
CA ASN A 18 13.80 32.01 -33.71
C ASN A 18 12.40 32.25 -34.31
N THR A 19 11.70 31.19 -34.71
CA THR A 19 10.34 31.25 -35.26
C THR A 19 9.31 31.53 -34.16
N PHE A 20 9.45 30.89 -33.00
CA PHE A 20 8.60 31.08 -31.82
C PHE A 20 8.60 32.55 -31.38
N PHE A 21 9.78 33.14 -31.14
CA PHE A 21 9.91 34.52 -30.66
C PHE A 21 9.51 35.57 -31.70
N LYS A 22 9.68 35.29 -33.01
CA LYS A 22 9.12 36.14 -34.08
C LYS A 22 7.59 36.19 -34.03
N LYS A 23 6.93 35.04 -33.80
CA LYS A 23 5.45 34.93 -33.78
C LYS A 23 4.81 35.42 -32.49
N ARG A 24 5.48 35.21 -31.35
CA ARG A 24 5.02 35.59 -30.01
C ARG A 24 5.00 37.12 -29.80
N GLY A 25 5.97 37.82 -30.37
CA GLY A 25 6.13 39.26 -30.17
C GLY A 25 6.66 39.62 -28.76
N LYS A 26 6.24 40.76 -28.21
CA LYS A 26 6.83 41.36 -26.99
C LYS A 26 6.32 40.79 -25.65
N LYS A 27 5.32 39.90 -25.66
CA LYS A 27 4.75 39.36 -24.41
C LYS A 27 5.67 38.28 -23.84
N ALA A 28 6.11 38.47 -22.59
CA ALA A 28 6.94 37.52 -21.86
C ALA A 28 6.29 36.12 -21.80
N PHE A 29 7.12 35.11 -21.70
CA PHE A 29 6.71 33.72 -21.50
C PHE A 29 7.60 33.09 -20.44
N GLU A 30 6.98 32.53 -19.41
CA GLU A 30 7.68 32.02 -18.23
C GLU A 30 7.49 30.51 -18.13
N TRP A 31 8.61 29.78 -18.07
CA TRP A 31 8.62 28.38 -17.68
C TRP A 31 8.77 28.27 -16.16
N TYR A 32 7.99 27.37 -15.55
CA TYR A 32 8.14 26.92 -14.15
C TYR A 32 8.02 28.01 -13.08
N GLY A 33 7.22 29.05 -13.36
CA GLY A 33 6.96 30.15 -12.42
C GLY A 33 7.72 31.43 -12.75
N GLU A 34 7.21 32.54 -12.21
CA GLU A 34 7.80 33.86 -12.34
C GLU A 34 8.70 34.16 -11.12
N PHE A 35 9.41 35.28 -11.15
CA PHE A 35 10.33 35.64 -10.07
C PHE A 35 9.66 35.73 -8.68
N PRO A 36 8.46 36.30 -8.50
CA PRO A 36 7.81 36.38 -7.19
C PRO A 36 7.67 35.02 -6.51
N GLU A 37 7.21 33.99 -7.24
CA GLU A 37 7.02 32.63 -6.72
C GLU A 37 8.35 31.90 -6.47
N LEU A 38 9.40 32.26 -7.19
CA LEU A 38 10.71 31.60 -7.08
C LEU A 38 11.64 32.28 -6.08
N SER A 39 11.42 33.57 -5.79
CA SER A 39 12.33 34.42 -5.02
C SER A 39 12.64 33.90 -3.61
N SER A 40 11.63 33.41 -2.89
CA SER A 40 11.76 32.87 -1.52
C SER A 40 12.72 31.67 -1.45
N TYR A 41 12.88 30.95 -2.56
CA TYR A 41 13.81 29.82 -2.71
C TYR A 41 15.14 30.27 -3.32
N LEU A 42 15.09 31.00 -4.43
CA LEU A 42 16.24 31.40 -5.23
C LEU A 42 17.20 32.31 -4.43
N LEU A 43 16.67 33.30 -3.72
CA LEU A 43 17.46 34.30 -2.98
C LEU A 43 18.23 33.70 -1.78
N LYS A 44 17.95 32.46 -1.39
CA LYS A 44 18.76 31.71 -0.40
C LYS A 44 20.12 31.29 -0.98
N TYR A 45 20.24 31.22 -2.31
CA TYR A 45 21.42 30.71 -3.01
C TYR A 45 22.16 31.77 -3.83
N ILE A 46 21.57 32.96 -4.01
CA ILE A 46 22.17 34.07 -4.74
C ILE A 46 22.31 35.32 -3.87
N LYS A 47 23.41 36.06 -4.03
CA LYS A 47 23.71 37.29 -3.29
C LYS A 47 23.82 38.48 -4.25
N PRO A 48 23.52 39.72 -3.83
CA PRO A 48 23.57 40.90 -4.72
C PRO A 48 24.93 41.15 -5.40
N LYS A 49 26.03 40.66 -4.78
CA LYS A 49 27.40 40.78 -5.31
C LYS A 49 27.83 39.62 -6.20
N ASP A 50 27.01 38.58 -6.34
CA ASP A 50 27.33 37.43 -7.18
C ASP A 50 27.37 37.85 -8.65
N GLU A 51 28.35 37.33 -9.40
CA GLU A 51 28.37 37.33 -10.86
C GLU A 51 27.49 36.16 -11.34
N ILE A 52 26.37 36.50 -11.97
CA ILE A 52 25.29 35.58 -12.33
C ILE A 52 25.23 35.42 -13.85
N LEU A 53 25.27 34.17 -14.32
CA LEU A 53 24.99 33.79 -15.70
C LEU A 53 23.62 33.13 -15.76
N ILE A 54 22.72 33.63 -16.61
CA ILE A 54 21.44 33.01 -16.94
C ILE A 54 21.57 32.40 -18.33
N VAL A 55 21.45 31.07 -18.42
CA VAL A 55 21.56 30.33 -19.69
C VAL A 55 20.18 30.06 -20.27
N GLY A 56 20.09 30.11 -21.61
CA GLY A 56 18.84 29.99 -22.36
C GLY A 56 17.77 30.96 -21.86
N CYS A 57 18.13 32.23 -21.75
CA CYS A 57 17.29 33.24 -21.08
C CYS A 57 15.92 33.45 -21.76
N GLY A 58 15.79 33.11 -23.04
CA GLY A 58 14.60 33.36 -23.83
C GLY A 58 14.15 34.81 -23.71
N ASN A 59 12.83 35.01 -23.59
CA ASN A 59 12.23 36.31 -23.28
C ASN A 59 11.71 36.40 -21.84
N SER A 60 12.29 35.62 -20.92
CA SER A 60 11.91 35.61 -19.51
C SER A 60 12.26 36.94 -18.82
N THR A 61 11.45 37.33 -17.84
CA THR A 61 11.68 38.49 -16.98
C THR A 61 12.65 38.23 -15.85
N LEU A 62 13.04 36.97 -15.58
CA LEU A 62 13.89 36.61 -14.44
C LEU A 62 15.16 37.47 -14.32
N GLY A 63 15.90 37.68 -15.41
CA GLY A 63 17.10 38.52 -15.39
C GLY A 63 16.79 40.01 -15.11
N MET A 64 15.65 40.51 -15.59
CA MET A 64 15.18 41.86 -15.35
C MET A 64 14.72 42.06 -13.89
N ASP A 65 14.03 41.07 -13.34
CA ASP A 65 13.50 41.11 -11.98
C ASP A 65 14.63 41.01 -10.95
N LEU A 66 15.64 40.16 -11.20
CA LEU A 66 16.87 40.12 -10.41
C LEU A 66 17.60 41.47 -10.45
N TYR A 67 17.73 42.07 -11.64
CA TYR A 67 18.34 43.38 -11.78
C TYR A 67 17.62 44.46 -10.98
N ASP A 68 16.29 44.49 -11.07
CA ASP A 68 15.44 45.44 -10.35
C ASP A 68 15.46 45.20 -8.83
N ALA A 69 15.66 43.95 -8.40
CA ALA A 69 15.86 43.56 -6.99
C ALA A 69 17.28 43.85 -6.45
N GLY A 70 18.18 44.42 -7.26
CA GLY A 70 19.52 44.88 -6.83
C GLY A 70 20.68 43.97 -7.21
N TYR A 71 20.45 42.91 -7.97
CA TYR A 71 21.49 42.01 -8.48
C TYR A 71 22.01 42.56 -9.82
N LYS A 72 23.04 43.40 -9.78
CA LYS A 72 23.47 44.18 -10.95
C LYS A 72 24.40 43.43 -11.92
N ASN A 73 25.09 42.39 -11.45
CA ASN A 73 26.06 41.63 -12.25
C ASN A 73 25.39 40.41 -12.91
N VAL A 74 24.46 40.65 -13.84
CA VAL A 74 23.68 39.59 -14.50
C VAL A 74 23.96 39.58 -16.00
N VAL A 75 24.41 38.42 -16.49
CA VAL A 75 24.64 38.14 -17.91
C VAL A 75 23.64 37.10 -18.37
N ASN A 76 22.95 37.36 -19.48
CA ASN A 76 21.94 36.49 -20.05
C ASN A 76 22.40 36.00 -21.42
N ILE A 77 22.38 34.69 -21.65
CA ILE A 77 22.74 34.11 -22.95
C ILE A 77 21.61 33.27 -23.54
N ASP A 78 21.51 33.28 -24.87
CA ASP A 78 20.60 32.42 -25.62
C ASP A 78 21.17 32.14 -27.02
N VAL A 79 20.84 30.99 -27.61
CA VAL A 79 21.25 30.64 -28.97
C VAL A 79 20.51 31.48 -30.02
N SER A 80 19.31 31.98 -29.68
CA SER A 80 18.45 32.77 -30.56
C SER A 80 18.87 34.24 -30.63
N GLN A 81 19.50 34.65 -31.73
CA GLN A 81 19.80 36.06 -31.98
C GLN A 81 18.54 36.95 -32.01
N VAL A 82 17.39 36.39 -32.39
CA VAL A 82 16.10 37.10 -32.42
C VAL A 82 15.73 37.55 -31.01
N VAL A 83 15.74 36.64 -30.04
CA VAL A 83 15.32 36.97 -28.67
C VAL A 83 16.34 37.86 -27.99
N ILE A 84 17.64 37.63 -28.22
CA ILE A 84 18.70 38.50 -27.69
C ILE A 84 18.51 39.94 -28.14
N LYS A 85 18.26 40.17 -29.43
CA LYS A 85 18.02 41.54 -29.93
C LYS A 85 16.77 42.17 -29.31
N GLN A 86 15.68 41.40 -29.19
CA GLN A 86 14.45 41.87 -28.53
C GLN A 86 14.71 42.27 -27.07
N MET A 87 15.48 41.48 -26.33
CA MET A 87 15.78 41.72 -24.92
C MET A 87 16.76 42.88 -24.72
N GLN A 88 17.76 43.04 -25.60
CA GLN A 88 18.64 44.21 -25.64
C GLN A 88 17.83 45.49 -25.87
N ASP A 89 16.97 45.52 -26.90
CA ASP A 89 16.14 46.69 -27.23
C ASP A 89 15.19 47.05 -26.07
N LEU A 90 14.60 46.04 -25.41
CA LEU A 90 13.70 46.24 -24.27
C LEU A 90 14.40 46.84 -23.05
N ASN A 91 15.66 46.49 -22.82
CA ASN A 91 16.38 46.84 -21.60
C ASN A 91 17.35 48.02 -21.75
N ARG A 92 17.68 48.42 -22.99
CA ARG A 92 18.72 49.43 -23.31
C ARG A 92 18.67 50.70 -22.47
N VAL A 93 17.48 51.21 -22.17
CA VAL A 93 17.30 52.47 -21.42
C VAL A 93 17.09 52.23 -19.92
N LYS A 94 16.23 51.25 -19.57
CA LYS A 94 15.83 51.03 -18.17
C LYS A 94 16.87 50.26 -17.36
N ARG A 95 17.61 49.34 -18.00
CA ARG A 95 18.56 48.41 -17.37
C ARG A 95 19.85 48.34 -18.20
N PRO A 96 20.60 49.45 -18.32
CA PRO A 96 21.73 49.55 -19.23
C PRO A 96 22.88 48.58 -18.89
N ASP A 97 23.01 48.17 -17.63
CA ASP A 97 24.05 47.24 -17.18
C ASP A 97 23.63 45.76 -17.29
N LEU A 98 22.39 45.46 -17.71
CA LEU A 98 21.90 44.10 -17.90
C LEU A 98 22.36 43.56 -19.26
N VAL A 99 23.23 42.56 -19.25
CA VAL A 99 23.88 42.05 -20.46
C VAL A 99 23.07 40.92 -21.08
N PHE A 100 22.92 40.98 -22.42
CA PHE A 100 22.29 39.94 -23.23
C PHE A 100 23.20 39.62 -24.43
N GLU A 101 23.61 38.37 -24.58
CA GLU A 101 24.54 37.92 -25.62
C GLU A 101 24.04 36.67 -26.35
N GLN A 102 24.27 36.62 -27.67
CA GLN A 102 24.02 35.39 -28.42
C GLN A 102 25.16 34.41 -28.13
N MET A 103 24.84 33.27 -27.54
CA MET A 103 25.84 32.24 -27.22
C MET A 103 25.23 30.85 -27.12
N ASP A 104 25.96 29.86 -27.62
CA ASP A 104 25.66 28.45 -27.40
C ASP A 104 26.20 28.02 -26.03
N ALA A 105 25.31 27.59 -25.14
CA ALA A 105 25.67 27.19 -23.78
C ALA A 105 26.54 25.92 -23.73
N THR A 106 26.66 25.17 -24.84
CA THR A 106 27.58 24.02 -24.96
C THR A 106 29.00 24.40 -25.38
N LYS A 107 29.23 25.68 -25.69
CA LYS A 107 30.52 26.24 -26.11
C LYS A 107 30.63 27.71 -25.69
N MET A 108 30.68 27.95 -24.38
CA MET A 108 30.73 29.30 -23.83
C MET A 108 32.12 29.92 -24.01
N THR A 109 32.19 31.21 -24.33
CA THR A 109 33.47 31.91 -24.57
C THR A 109 34.02 32.61 -23.33
N TYR A 110 33.44 32.37 -22.15
CA TYR A 110 33.89 32.93 -20.88
C TYR A 110 35.08 32.16 -20.30
N ASP A 111 35.86 32.84 -19.46
CA ASP A 111 36.96 32.24 -18.71
C ASP A 111 36.49 31.20 -17.68
N ASP A 112 37.37 30.27 -17.35
CA ASP A 112 37.16 29.29 -16.29
C ASP A 112 36.92 29.99 -14.95
N GLY A 113 35.90 29.55 -14.22
CA GLY A 113 35.57 30.13 -12.92
C GLY A 113 35.12 31.59 -12.95
N LYS A 114 34.68 32.12 -14.10
CA LYS A 114 34.18 33.49 -14.23
C LYS A 114 32.94 33.76 -13.36
N PHE A 115 31.99 32.84 -13.29
CA PHE A 115 30.71 33.08 -12.62
C PHE A 115 30.64 32.44 -11.24
N SER A 116 29.92 33.12 -10.36
CA SER A 116 29.60 32.62 -9.02
C SER A 116 28.30 31.84 -8.98
N VAL A 117 27.39 32.14 -9.91
CA VAL A 117 26.10 31.47 -10.04
C VAL A 117 25.83 31.26 -11.53
N VAL A 118 25.41 30.05 -11.90
CA VAL A 118 24.80 29.76 -13.20
C VAL A 118 23.35 29.36 -12.94
N LEU A 119 22.40 30.11 -13.50
CA LEU A 119 20.96 29.86 -13.41
C LEU A 119 20.47 29.26 -14.73
N ASP A 120 19.83 28.10 -14.64
CA ASP A 120 19.09 27.45 -15.71
C ASP A 120 17.61 27.39 -15.32
N LYS A 121 16.73 27.84 -16.21
CA LYS A 121 15.28 27.69 -16.05
C LYS A 121 14.66 27.13 -17.33
N GLY A 122 14.52 25.80 -17.39
CA GLY A 122 13.98 25.09 -18.55
C GLY A 122 14.88 24.93 -19.76
N THR A 123 16.16 25.35 -19.67
CA THR A 123 17.11 25.16 -20.78
C THR A 123 17.56 23.71 -20.85
N LEU A 124 17.91 23.11 -19.70
CA LEU A 124 18.24 21.68 -19.65
C LEU A 124 17.08 20.80 -20.13
N ASP A 125 15.84 21.11 -19.71
CA ASP A 125 14.64 20.41 -20.16
C ASP A 125 14.49 20.48 -21.69
N ALA A 126 14.74 21.64 -22.30
CA ALA A 126 14.67 21.84 -23.75
C ALA A 126 15.79 21.11 -24.51
N LEU A 127 16.98 21.01 -23.91
CA LEU A 127 18.14 20.33 -24.50
C LEU A 127 18.08 18.81 -24.35
N MET A 128 17.28 18.28 -23.41
CA MET A 128 17.18 16.85 -23.10
C MET A 128 15.78 16.28 -23.38
N PRO A 129 15.29 16.32 -24.64
CA PRO A 129 13.95 15.85 -24.99
C PRO A 129 13.81 14.32 -25.01
N ASP A 130 14.94 13.60 -25.08
CA ASP A 130 15.03 12.15 -25.16
C ASP A 130 16.33 11.65 -24.48
N SER A 131 16.58 10.35 -24.57
CA SER A 131 17.78 9.69 -24.02
C SER A 131 18.70 9.13 -25.12
N GLU A 132 18.63 9.68 -26.34
CA GLU A 132 19.50 9.25 -27.44
C GLU A 132 20.96 9.66 -27.21
N GLU A 133 21.91 8.91 -27.80
CA GLU A 133 23.35 9.13 -27.60
C GLU A 133 23.81 10.54 -28.01
N ALA A 134 23.23 11.09 -29.09
CA ALA A 134 23.51 12.44 -29.55
C ALA A 134 23.08 13.49 -28.52
N THR A 135 21.89 13.34 -27.94
CA THR A 135 21.35 14.18 -26.87
C THR A 135 22.24 14.09 -25.63
N MET A 136 22.61 12.88 -25.19
CA MET A 136 23.49 12.69 -24.03
C MET A 136 24.89 13.31 -24.24
N THR A 137 25.41 13.26 -25.46
CA THR A 137 26.68 13.93 -25.82
C THR A 137 26.55 15.45 -25.72
N LEU A 138 25.44 16.02 -26.19
CA LEU A 138 25.15 17.45 -26.08
C LEU A 138 25.03 17.90 -24.63
N ILE A 139 24.26 17.17 -23.82
CA ILE A 139 24.10 17.45 -22.38
C ILE A 139 25.42 17.35 -21.64
N THR A 140 26.26 16.37 -21.97
CA THR A 140 27.60 16.25 -21.38
C THR A 140 28.43 17.50 -21.64
N LYS A 141 28.43 18.04 -22.86
CA LYS A 141 29.13 19.29 -23.20
C LYS A 141 28.56 20.49 -22.45
N TYR A 142 27.23 20.63 -22.42
CA TYR A 142 26.54 21.69 -21.67
C TYR A 142 26.93 21.70 -20.18
N LEU A 143 26.87 20.54 -19.52
CA LEU A 143 27.20 20.42 -18.10
C LEU A 143 28.70 20.60 -17.83
N GLN A 144 29.57 20.21 -18.77
CA GLN A 144 31.00 20.48 -18.68
C GLN A 144 31.30 21.98 -18.74
N GLU A 145 30.70 22.70 -19.70
CA GLU A 145 30.86 24.16 -19.79
C GLU A 145 30.32 24.87 -18.55
N THR A 146 29.15 24.46 -18.07
CA THR A 146 28.56 24.98 -16.83
C THR A 146 29.50 24.79 -15.65
N LYS A 147 30.10 23.60 -15.50
CA LYS A 147 31.09 23.34 -14.44
C LYS A 147 32.36 24.15 -14.63
N ARG A 148 32.80 24.39 -15.86
CA ARG A 148 34.03 25.12 -16.20
C ARG A 148 33.92 26.59 -15.85
N VAL A 149 32.86 27.27 -16.29
CA VAL A 149 32.66 28.70 -16.03
C VAL A 149 32.30 29.01 -14.58
N LEU A 150 31.85 28.00 -13.81
CA LEU A 150 31.52 28.16 -12.40
C LEU A 150 32.75 28.10 -11.49
N ARG A 151 32.95 29.13 -10.67
CA ARG A 151 34.05 29.20 -9.70
C ARG A 151 33.88 28.18 -8.56
N ASN A 152 34.96 27.94 -7.82
CA ASN A 152 34.89 27.16 -6.58
C ASN A 152 33.94 27.83 -5.56
N SER A 153 33.12 27.03 -4.88
CA SER A 153 32.01 27.52 -4.04
C SER A 153 30.90 28.26 -4.79
N GLY A 154 30.95 28.29 -6.12
CA GLY A 154 29.85 28.73 -6.96
C GLY A 154 28.71 27.71 -7.00
N ARG A 155 27.54 28.15 -7.47
CA ARG A 155 26.31 27.35 -7.51
C ARG A 155 25.76 27.26 -8.92
N TYR A 156 25.47 26.05 -9.36
CA TYR A 156 24.54 25.83 -10.45
C TYR A 156 23.14 25.66 -9.86
N VAL A 157 22.16 26.39 -10.39
CA VAL A 157 20.77 26.36 -9.93
C VAL A 157 19.88 26.12 -11.15
N CYS A 158 19.26 24.94 -11.19
CA CYS A 158 18.40 24.52 -12.30
C CYS A 158 16.95 24.43 -11.83
N ILE A 159 16.06 25.21 -12.44
CA ILE A 159 14.63 25.19 -12.17
C ILE A 159 13.96 24.39 -13.28
N SER A 160 13.30 23.30 -12.90
CA SER A 160 12.78 22.27 -13.80
C SER A 160 11.61 21.54 -13.15
N LEU A 161 10.81 20.81 -13.94
CA LEU A 161 9.92 19.77 -13.38
C LEU A 161 10.72 18.58 -12.82
N LEU A 162 12.01 18.49 -13.16
CA LEU A 162 12.97 17.53 -12.64
C LEU A 162 12.52 16.08 -12.87
N GLN A 163 12.12 15.80 -14.11
CA GLN A 163 11.77 14.44 -14.55
C GLN A 163 12.94 13.48 -14.27
N GLU A 164 12.65 12.19 -14.11
CA GLU A 164 13.62 11.19 -13.65
C GLU A 164 14.95 11.22 -14.43
N HIS A 165 14.89 11.28 -15.76
CA HIS A 165 16.10 11.28 -16.61
C HIS A 165 16.95 12.54 -16.40
N ILE A 166 16.32 13.70 -16.21
CA ILE A 166 16.98 14.98 -15.92
C ILE A 166 17.63 14.92 -14.55
N LEU A 167 16.90 14.46 -13.53
CA LEU A 167 17.41 14.33 -12.16
C LEU A 167 18.60 13.38 -12.10
N ARG A 168 18.49 12.19 -12.69
CA ARG A 168 19.58 11.21 -12.73
C ARG A 168 20.81 11.78 -13.42
N THR A 169 20.63 12.49 -14.53
CA THR A 169 21.72 13.13 -15.27
C THR A 169 22.42 14.21 -14.44
N LEU A 170 21.66 15.07 -13.77
CA LEU A 170 22.20 16.09 -12.88
C LEU A 170 22.95 15.48 -11.69
N VAL A 171 22.32 14.61 -10.92
CA VAL A 171 22.94 14.03 -9.72
C VAL A 171 24.19 13.25 -10.09
N THR A 172 24.14 12.42 -11.15
CA THR A 172 25.32 11.66 -11.59
C THR A 172 26.43 12.57 -12.08
N SER A 173 26.09 13.63 -12.82
CA SER A 173 27.09 14.59 -13.32
C SER A 173 27.75 15.38 -12.20
N PHE A 174 27.03 15.77 -11.15
CA PHE A 174 27.52 16.71 -10.14
C PHE A 174 28.00 16.06 -8.83
N SER A 175 27.48 14.89 -8.45
CA SER A 175 27.64 14.30 -7.10
C SER A 175 29.08 14.03 -6.62
N SER A 176 30.04 13.91 -7.53
CA SER A 176 31.45 13.65 -7.16
C SER A 176 32.19 14.88 -6.60
N THR A 177 31.81 16.09 -7.04
CA THR A 177 32.52 17.33 -6.72
C THR A 177 31.60 18.44 -6.22
N PHE A 178 30.30 18.20 -6.16
CA PHE A 178 29.30 19.16 -5.74
C PHE A 178 28.40 18.60 -4.64
N ALA A 179 28.00 19.49 -3.72
CA ALA A 179 26.85 19.23 -2.88
C ALA A 179 25.59 19.47 -3.70
N PHE A 180 24.74 18.44 -3.80
CA PHE A 180 23.51 18.47 -4.56
C PHE A 180 22.30 18.55 -3.62
N ARG A 181 21.39 19.48 -3.89
CA ARG A 181 20.15 19.64 -3.15
C ARG A 181 18.99 19.85 -4.11
N ALA A 182 17.92 19.07 -3.99
CA ALA A 182 16.66 19.34 -4.67
C ALA A 182 15.69 20.08 -3.72
N VAL A 183 15.16 21.21 -4.16
CA VAL A 183 14.24 22.06 -3.38
C VAL A 183 12.93 22.16 -4.13
N ARG A 184 11.81 21.78 -3.51
CA ARG A 184 10.48 21.96 -4.10
C ARG A 184 10.02 23.42 -3.94
N CYS A 185 9.51 24.00 -5.02
CA CYS A 185 9.06 25.38 -5.08
C CYS A 185 7.53 25.44 -4.99
N HIS A 186 6.98 25.38 -3.77
CA HIS A 186 5.52 25.31 -3.54
C HIS A 186 4.75 26.53 -4.08
N ASP A 187 5.34 27.72 -3.98
CA ASP A 187 4.68 28.97 -4.38
C ASP A 187 4.31 28.97 -5.87
N ALA A 188 5.16 28.35 -6.71
CA ALA A 188 4.90 28.20 -8.14
C ALA A 188 3.70 27.27 -8.40
N GLU A 189 3.57 26.21 -7.61
CA GLU A 189 2.42 25.30 -7.69
C GLU A 189 1.13 25.95 -7.20
N ILE A 190 1.19 26.71 -6.12
CA ILE A 190 0.04 27.46 -5.57
C ILE A 190 -0.46 28.45 -6.62
N LYS A 191 0.44 29.21 -7.26
CA LYS A 191 0.07 30.15 -8.31
C LYS A 191 -0.60 29.47 -9.49
N ALA A 192 -0.08 28.33 -9.95
CA ALA A 192 -0.70 27.56 -11.02
C ALA A 192 -2.11 27.06 -10.63
N LYS A 193 -2.33 26.64 -9.36
CA LYS A 193 -3.68 26.29 -8.87
C LYS A 193 -4.63 27.48 -8.87
N GLU A 194 -4.18 28.67 -8.49
CA GLU A 194 -5.00 29.90 -8.54
C GLU A 194 -5.44 30.24 -9.98
N MET A 195 -4.67 29.82 -10.98
CA MET A 195 -4.97 30.00 -12.40
C MET A 195 -5.79 28.83 -13.00
N ASP A 196 -6.29 27.90 -12.18
CA ASP A 196 -6.99 26.67 -12.58
C ASP A 196 -6.18 25.78 -13.54
N GLU A 197 -4.85 25.86 -13.46
CA GLU A 197 -3.94 24.96 -14.15
C GLU A 197 -3.75 23.67 -13.36
N SER A 198 -3.25 22.62 -14.03
CA SER A 198 -2.79 21.39 -13.36
C SER A 198 -1.33 21.55 -12.98
N PRO A 199 -0.99 21.97 -11.75
CA PRO A 199 0.40 22.12 -11.37
C PRO A 199 1.08 20.75 -11.32
N MET A 200 2.23 20.65 -11.96
CA MET A 200 3.22 19.64 -11.61
C MET A 200 4.23 20.24 -10.64
N PRO A 201 4.80 19.45 -9.72
CA PRO A 201 5.78 19.97 -8.78
C PRO A 201 6.98 20.57 -9.51
N VAL A 202 7.30 21.81 -9.15
CA VAL A 202 8.47 22.53 -9.64
C VAL A 202 9.60 22.35 -8.65
N PHE A 203 10.78 22.02 -9.15
CA PHE A 203 11.97 21.87 -8.33
C PHE A 203 13.09 22.80 -8.77
N MET A 204 13.87 23.23 -7.79
CA MET A 204 15.14 23.89 -7.95
C MET A 204 16.25 22.93 -7.51
N ALA A 205 16.98 22.38 -8.47
CA ALA A 205 18.19 21.59 -8.23
C ALA A 205 19.39 22.52 -8.06
N VAL A 206 19.98 22.51 -6.87
CA VAL A 206 21.13 23.33 -6.50
C VAL A 206 22.36 22.44 -6.37
N ALA A 207 23.36 22.66 -7.22
CA ALA A 207 24.67 22.02 -7.13
C ALA A 207 25.73 23.06 -6.74
N THR A 208 26.31 22.92 -5.54
CA THR A 208 27.38 23.81 -5.04
C THR A 208 28.75 23.19 -5.25
N LYS A 209 29.66 23.87 -5.96
CA LYS A 209 30.99 23.35 -6.33
C LYS A 209 31.95 23.35 -5.15
N PHE A 210 32.63 22.22 -4.92
CA PHE A 210 33.71 22.10 -3.95
C PHE A 210 35.00 21.66 -4.63
N ILE A 211 36.14 21.96 -4.01
CA ILE A 211 37.46 21.51 -4.50
C ILE A 211 37.57 19.99 -4.32
N LYS A 212 37.09 19.47 -3.19
CA LYS A 212 37.04 18.05 -2.87
C LYS A 212 35.91 17.80 -1.88
N LEU A 213 35.20 16.70 -2.06
CA LEU A 213 34.24 16.19 -1.09
C LEU A 213 34.69 14.80 -0.61
N PRO A 214 34.75 14.54 0.71
CA PRO A 214 35.10 13.22 1.22
C PRO A 214 34.01 12.19 0.93
N GLN A 215 32.75 12.64 0.83
CA GLN A 215 31.58 11.84 0.49
C GLN A 215 30.55 12.71 -0.24
N PRO A 216 29.71 12.12 -1.11
CA PRO A 216 28.61 12.84 -1.75
C PRO A 216 27.70 13.52 -0.72
N ILE A 217 27.25 14.73 -1.05
CA ILE A 217 26.23 15.46 -0.29
C ILE A 217 24.97 15.49 -1.13
N LEU A 218 23.95 14.72 -0.71
CA LEU A 218 22.65 14.62 -1.36
C LEU A 218 21.57 15.03 -0.36
N GLU A 219 20.81 16.07 -0.69
CA GLU A 219 19.79 16.62 0.20
C GLU A 219 18.50 16.93 -0.54
N ILE A 220 17.38 16.91 0.20
CA ILE A 220 16.08 17.29 -0.34
C ILE A 220 15.31 18.20 0.63
N VAL A 221 14.53 19.12 0.07
CA VAL A 221 13.60 19.99 0.79
C VAL A 221 12.24 19.90 0.08
N LEU A 222 11.37 19.00 0.54
CA LEU A 222 10.05 18.77 -0.06
C LEU A 222 8.92 19.57 0.60
N ALA A 223 9.12 20.03 1.82
CA ALA A 223 8.17 20.78 2.63
C ALA A 223 8.91 21.82 3.48
N ASP A 224 8.17 22.67 4.18
CA ASP A 224 8.76 23.62 5.12
C ASP A 224 9.51 22.87 6.23
N GLY A 225 10.81 23.15 6.34
CA GLY A 225 11.68 22.46 7.29
C GLY A 225 13.15 22.47 6.87
N PRO A 226 14.02 21.85 7.69
CA PRO A 226 15.42 21.68 7.36
C PRO A 226 15.60 20.69 6.19
N PRO A 227 16.68 20.80 5.40
CA PRO A 227 17.02 19.81 4.39
C PRO A 227 17.22 18.41 5.00
N MET A 228 16.62 17.40 4.38
CA MET A 228 16.81 16.00 4.73
C MET A 228 18.03 15.45 3.97
N ARG A 229 18.92 14.76 4.68
CA ARG A 229 20.11 14.13 4.11
C ARG A 229 19.78 12.72 3.61
N LEU A 230 20.21 12.40 2.40
CA LEU A 230 19.97 11.11 1.75
C LEU A 230 21.27 10.34 1.58
N SER A 231 21.17 9.01 1.56
CA SER A 231 22.34 8.13 1.55
C SER A 231 22.87 7.83 0.14
N ASN A 232 22.00 7.86 -0.87
CA ASN A 232 22.31 7.48 -2.24
C ASN A 232 21.43 8.20 -3.28
N VAL A 233 21.75 7.99 -4.55
CA VAL A 233 21.07 8.64 -5.70
C VAL A 233 19.64 8.13 -5.88
N ASP A 234 19.37 6.86 -5.60
CA ASP A 234 18.02 6.30 -5.79
C ASP A 234 17.05 6.86 -4.75
N GLU A 235 17.50 7.13 -3.52
CA GLU A 235 16.66 7.80 -2.51
C GLU A 235 16.19 9.19 -2.97
N ILE A 236 17.07 10.01 -3.54
CA ILE A 236 16.66 11.36 -4.02
C ILE A 236 15.73 11.25 -5.23
N VAL A 237 15.99 10.30 -6.13
CA VAL A 237 15.15 10.05 -7.29
C VAL A 237 13.76 9.59 -6.86
N ASN A 238 13.67 8.59 -5.99
CA ASN A 238 12.41 8.06 -5.50
C ASN A 238 11.57 9.14 -4.79
N ASN A 239 12.19 9.99 -3.95
CA ASN A 239 11.47 11.07 -3.27
C ASN A 239 10.88 12.11 -4.25
N VAL A 240 11.62 12.49 -5.30
CA VAL A 240 11.12 13.41 -6.33
C VAL A 240 10.01 12.78 -7.16
N ILE A 241 10.19 11.53 -7.59
CA ILE A 241 9.19 10.77 -8.37
C ILE A 241 7.91 10.60 -7.55
N SER A 242 7.99 10.11 -6.30
CA SER A 242 6.82 9.94 -5.44
C SER A 242 6.07 11.26 -5.21
N THR A 243 6.80 12.39 -5.16
CA THR A 243 6.17 13.73 -5.08
C THR A 243 5.41 14.08 -6.37
N GLN A 244 5.99 13.80 -7.54
CA GLN A 244 5.36 14.02 -8.85
C GLN A 244 4.14 13.10 -9.06
N GLU A 245 4.26 11.83 -8.70
CA GLU A 245 3.18 10.83 -8.77
C GLU A 245 2.01 11.22 -7.85
N SER A 246 2.30 11.64 -6.61
CA SER A 246 1.29 12.13 -5.67
C SER A 246 0.54 13.33 -6.22
N ALA A 247 1.23 14.31 -6.82
CA ALA A 247 0.61 15.46 -7.45
C ALA A 247 -0.25 15.08 -8.67
N SER A 248 0.25 14.17 -9.51
CA SER A 248 -0.48 13.63 -10.67
C SER A 248 -1.77 12.91 -10.23
N LEU A 249 -1.67 12.08 -9.19
CA LEU A 249 -2.82 11.39 -8.60
C LEU A 249 -3.85 12.39 -8.07
N CYS A 250 -3.44 13.39 -7.29
CA CYS A 250 -4.33 14.42 -6.77
C CYS A 250 -5.03 15.19 -7.91
N ASN A 251 -4.30 15.52 -8.97
CA ASN A 251 -4.85 16.18 -10.14
C ASN A 251 -5.85 15.28 -10.90
N SER A 252 -5.55 13.99 -11.03
CA SER A 252 -6.48 13.02 -11.60
C SER A 252 -7.75 12.92 -10.76
N LEU A 253 -7.63 12.80 -9.43
CA LEU A 253 -8.76 12.77 -8.51
C LEU A 253 -9.59 14.06 -8.56
N TYR A 254 -8.94 15.20 -8.72
CA TYR A 254 -9.60 16.51 -8.85
C TYR A 254 -10.45 16.57 -10.13
N LYS A 255 -9.91 16.10 -11.26
CA LYS A 255 -10.55 16.23 -12.59
C LYS A 255 -11.45 15.07 -12.99
N SER A 256 -11.22 13.87 -12.46
CA SER A 256 -11.77 12.62 -13.00
C SER A 256 -12.48 11.78 -11.93
N SER A 257 -13.23 10.76 -12.38
CA SER A 257 -13.94 9.80 -11.53
C SER A 257 -13.15 8.54 -11.38
N VAL A 258 -13.10 8.01 -10.17
CA VAL A 258 -12.55 6.67 -9.93
C VAL A 258 -13.64 5.60 -9.90
N ALA A 259 -14.91 5.97 -10.15
CA ALA A 259 -16.04 5.05 -10.09
C ALA A 259 -15.90 3.86 -11.07
N ASN A 260 -15.30 4.09 -12.24
CA ASN A 260 -15.05 3.04 -13.24
C ASN A 260 -13.84 2.17 -12.88
N ASP A 261 -12.92 2.69 -12.08
CA ASP A 261 -11.73 1.99 -11.60
C ASP A 261 -12.02 1.21 -10.29
N GLY A 262 -13.23 1.37 -9.74
CA GLY A 262 -13.70 0.75 -8.50
C GLY A 262 -13.23 1.50 -7.25
N GLU A 263 -11.92 1.62 -7.06
CA GLU A 263 -11.31 2.38 -5.96
C GLU A 263 -9.85 2.73 -6.27
N VAL A 264 -9.36 3.83 -5.67
CA VAL A 264 -7.93 4.15 -5.61
C VAL A 264 -7.42 3.87 -4.20
N SER A 265 -6.33 3.13 -4.08
CA SER A 265 -5.64 2.87 -2.81
C SER A 265 -4.30 3.58 -2.79
N LEU A 266 -4.00 4.28 -1.69
CA LEU A 266 -2.72 4.95 -1.50
C LEU A 266 -2.29 4.92 -0.03
N ASP A 267 -0.99 4.90 0.20
CA ASP A 267 -0.40 4.95 1.54
C ASP A 267 0.17 6.35 1.81
N LEU A 268 -0.12 6.89 2.99
CA LEU A 268 0.46 8.15 3.47
C LEU A 268 1.55 7.89 4.49
N TYR A 269 2.70 8.52 4.28
CA TYR A 269 3.89 8.40 5.13
C TYR A 269 4.11 9.70 5.88
N LYS A 270 4.63 9.59 7.11
CA LYS A 270 5.22 10.74 7.77
C LYS A 270 6.60 11.00 7.16
N PRO A 271 7.02 12.27 6.99
CA PRO A 271 8.34 12.58 6.45
C PRO A 271 9.46 11.86 7.22
N GLY A 272 10.21 11.01 6.52
CA GLY A 272 11.34 10.24 7.08
C GLY A 272 10.98 8.84 7.59
N ASP A 273 9.69 8.51 7.72
CA ASP A 273 9.26 7.17 8.14
C ASP A 273 9.33 6.19 6.96
N LYS A 274 9.66 4.93 7.26
CA LYS A 274 9.70 3.84 6.27
C LYS A 274 8.37 3.12 6.13
N ASP A 275 7.59 3.09 7.19
CA ASP A 275 6.31 2.42 7.24
C ASP A 275 5.18 3.42 7.02
N PRO A 276 4.13 3.04 6.29
CA PRO A 276 2.99 3.91 6.07
C PRO A 276 2.29 4.19 7.40
N ARG A 277 1.86 5.44 7.56
CA ARG A 277 1.10 5.90 8.71
C ARG A 277 -0.40 5.69 8.52
N TYR A 278 -0.88 5.89 7.30
CA TYR A 278 -2.27 5.64 6.91
C TYR A 278 -2.33 4.87 5.60
N THR A 279 -3.36 4.05 5.43
CA THR A 279 -3.82 3.60 4.10
C THR A 279 -5.15 4.28 3.80
N ILE A 280 -5.31 4.85 2.62
CA ILE A 280 -6.52 5.56 2.20
C ILE A 280 -7.09 4.90 0.94
N TYR A 281 -8.37 4.55 1.00
CA TYR A 281 -9.16 4.13 -0.14
C TYR A 281 -10.08 5.27 -0.57
N ILE A 282 -10.00 5.70 -1.82
CA ILE A 282 -10.86 6.73 -2.40
C ILE A 282 -11.84 6.07 -3.37
N LEU A 283 -13.13 6.28 -3.12
CA LEU A 283 -14.21 5.68 -3.90
C LEU A 283 -15.19 6.76 -4.35
N ASP A 284 -15.76 6.59 -5.55
CA ASP A 284 -16.78 7.45 -6.13
C ASP A 284 -18.05 6.65 -6.44
N GLN A 285 -19.23 7.26 -6.29
CA GLN A 285 -20.48 6.64 -6.73
C GLN A 285 -20.57 6.60 -8.26
N LEU A 286 -21.06 5.47 -8.78
CA LEU A 286 -21.41 5.34 -10.19
C LEU A 286 -22.58 6.27 -10.52
N MET A 287 -22.45 7.08 -11.58
CA MET A 287 -23.51 7.91 -12.19
C MET A 287 -23.80 9.27 -11.52
N VAL A 288 -22.79 10.00 -11.06
CA VAL A 288 -22.97 11.40 -10.62
C VAL A 288 -22.50 12.37 -11.71
N LYS A 289 -23.43 13.14 -12.32
CA LYS A 289 -23.12 14.13 -13.38
C LYS A 289 -22.28 15.33 -12.86
N GLU A 290 -22.42 15.66 -11.59
CA GLU A 290 -21.64 16.70 -10.87
C GLU A 290 -21.46 16.24 -9.42
N ARG A 291 -20.22 16.00 -8.97
CA ARG A 291 -19.98 15.61 -7.56
C ARG A 291 -20.13 16.81 -6.65
N LYS A 292 -21.03 16.72 -5.67
CA LYS A 292 -21.41 17.82 -4.78
C LYS A 292 -21.13 17.51 -3.32
N SER A 293 -20.68 16.30 -2.99
CA SER A 293 -20.40 15.88 -1.62
C SER A 293 -19.17 14.98 -1.51
N TYR A 294 -18.33 15.24 -0.51
CA TYR A 294 -17.11 14.47 -0.22
C TYR A 294 -16.91 14.40 1.29
N ALA A 295 -16.55 13.24 1.82
CA ALA A 295 -16.20 13.04 3.23
C ALA A 295 -14.97 12.15 3.39
N ALA A 296 -14.33 12.24 4.55
CA ALA A 296 -13.32 11.27 4.99
C ALA A 296 -13.91 10.41 6.12
N PHE A 297 -13.81 9.09 6.02
CA PHE A 297 -14.23 8.14 7.05
C PHE A 297 -13.00 7.55 7.73
N ILE A 298 -12.79 7.85 9.01
CA ILE A 298 -11.70 7.27 9.80
C ILE A 298 -12.20 5.96 10.40
N VAL A 299 -11.51 4.87 10.08
CA VAL A 299 -11.81 3.55 10.64
C VAL A 299 -11.16 3.43 12.02
N PRO A 300 -11.92 3.17 13.10
CA PRO A 300 -11.35 2.97 14.42
C PRO A 300 -10.41 1.77 14.46
N GLN A 301 -9.35 1.86 15.26
CA GLN A 301 -8.43 0.77 15.54
C GLN A 301 -9.20 -0.43 16.10
N GLY A 302 -8.89 -1.60 15.55
CA GLY A 302 -9.51 -2.88 15.87
C GLY A 302 -10.72 -3.22 14.98
N ARG A 303 -11.22 -2.25 14.19
CA ARG A 303 -12.34 -2.43 13.26
C ARG A 303 -11.88 -2.56 11.82
N GLU A 304 -10.62 -2.30 11.48
CA GLU A 304 -10.11 -2.32 10.09
C GLU A 304 -10.28 -3.66 9.35
N MET A 305 -10.54 -4.72 10.11
CA MET A 305 -10.76 -6.08 9.64
C MET A 305 -12.21 -6.35 9.28
N ASP A 306 -13.15 -5.56 9.79
CA ASP A 306 -14.57 -5.73 9.51
C ASP A 306 -14.78 -5.69 8.00
N TRP A 307 -15.67 -6.56 7.50
CA TRP A 307 -15.95 -6.70 6.07
C TRP A 307 -16.20 -5.35 5.37
N LEU A 308 -16.87 -4.42 6.07
CA LEU A 308 -17.21 -3.07 5.61
C LEU A 308 -15.98 -2.21 5.25
N PHE A 309 -14.81 -2.50 5.84
CA PHE A 309 -13.58 -1.73 5.62
C PHE A 309 -12.49 -2.54 4.92
N SER A 310 -12.44 -3.86 5.13
CA SER A 310 -11.39 -4.73 4.61
C SER A 310 -11.62 -5.18 3.15
N THR A 311 -12.88 -5.26 2.70
CA THR A 311 -13.24 -5.70 1.33
C THR A 311 -13.62 -4.55 0.40
N LYS A 312 -13.47 -4.74 -0.92
CA LYS A 312 -13.88 -3.73 -1.91
C LYS A 312 -15.39 -3.52 -1.89
N GLU A 313 -16.13 -4.61 -1.79
CA GLU A 313 -17.59 -4.66 -1.76
C GLU A 313 -18.12 -3.95 -0.51
N GLY A 314 -17.51 -4.21 0.65
CA GLY A 314 -17.83 -3.53 1.89
C GLY A 314 -17.56 -2.04 1.83
N ARG A 315 -16.41 -1.61 1.29
CA ARG A 315 -16.11 -0.18 1.13
C ARG A 315 -17.08 0.53 0.19
N GLN A 316 -17.54 -0.15 -0.87
CA GLN A 316 -18.59 0.36 -1.76
C GLN A 316 -19.96 0.45 -1.06
N GLN A 317 -20.28 -0.49 -0.17
CA GLN A 317 -21.47 -0.40 0.67
C GLN A 317 -21.38 0.78 1.66
N LEU A 318 -20.21 0.99 2.28
CA LEU A 318 -19.99 2.12 3.17
C LEU A 318 -20.18 3.46 2.46
N LEU A 319 -19.65 3.60 1.24
CA LEU A 319 -19.86 4.79 0.41
C LEU A 319 -21.36 5.09 0.20
N LYS A 320 -22.16 4.06 -0.14
CA LYS A 320 -23.61 4.20 -0.31
C LYS A 320 -24.30 4.62 1.00
N SER A 321 -23.94 3.99 2.11
CA SER A 321 -24.51 4.30 3.43
C SER A 321 -24.11 5.67 3.95
N ALA A 322 -22.91 6.15 3.62
CA ALA A 322 -22.44 7.48 4.01
C ALA A 322 -23.17 8.60 3.27
N GLN A 323 -23.88 8.32 2.16
CA GLN A 323 -24.62 9.31 1.36
C GLN A 323 -23.77 10.45 0.82
N HIS A 324 -22.52 10.16 0.44
CA HIS A 324 -21.62 11.10 -0.23
C HIS A 324 -21.27 10.59 -1.63
N ASP A 325 -20.95 11.52 -2.55
CA ASP A 325 -20.54 11.18 -3.93
C ASP A 325 -19.14 10.59 -3.97
N ARG A 326 -18.25 11.09 -3.10
CA ARG A 326 -16.90 10.56 -2.85
C ARG A 326 -16.71 10.25 -1.36
N LEU A 327 -16.01 9.16 -1.07
CA LEU A 327 -15.59 8.82 0.28
C LEU A 327 -14.10 8.45 0.29
N ALA A 328 -13.33 9.06 1.19
CA ALA A 328 -11.97 8.63 1.52
C ALA A 328 -12.00 7.82 2.82
N ILE A 329 -11.81 6.50 2.73
CA ILE A 329 -11.79 5.60 3.88
C ILE A 329 -10.34 5.49 4.38
N VAL A 330 -10.10 5.90 5.62
CA VAL A 330 -8.77 6.02 6.21
C VAL A 330 -8.56 4.92 7.24
N ILE A 331 -7.57 4.07 6.99
CA ILE A 331 -7.11 3.03 7.89
C ILE A 331 -5.88 3.51 8.67
N LEU A 332 -5.94 3.38 10.00
CA LEU A 332 -4.82 3.66 10.91
C LEU A 332 -3.86 2.46 10.96
N ARG A 333 -2.61 2.63 10.52
CA ARG A 333 -1.66 1.50 10.37
C ARG A 333 -1.19 0.93 11.71
N ARG A 334 -0.91 -0.39 11.73
CA ARG A 334 -0.24 -1.07 12.86
C ARG A 334 1.20 -0.54 13.04
N GLY A 335 1.70 -0.57 14.27
CA GLY A 335 3.03 -0.03 14.63
C GLY A 335 3.09 1.49 14.80
N GLN A 336 1.99 2.20 14.53
CA GLN A 336 1.91 3.66 14.63
C GLN A 336 1.12 4.09 15.87
N ILE A 337 1.53 5.20 16.47
CA ILE A 337 0.87 5.80 17.63
C ILE A 337 0.02 6.99 17.17
N PHE A 338 -1.24 6.99 17.62
CA PHE A 338 -2.22 8.06 17.37
C PHE A 338 -2.76 8.52 18.72
N GLU A 339 -2.74 9.84 18.97
CA GLU A 339 -3.10 10.40 20.27
C GLU A 339 -4.61 10.49 20.49
N SER A 340 -5.34 10.98 19.48
CA SER A 340 -6.77 11.19 19.53
C SER A 340 -7.36 11.31 18.12
N LEU A 341 -8.69 11.23 18.03
CA LEU A 341 -9.40 11.40 16.76
C LEU A 341 -9.16 12.81 16.18
N GLU A 342 -9.12 13.83 17.03
CA GLU A 342 -8.83 15.21 16.61
C GLU A 342 -7.40 15.39 16.11
N ALA A 343 -6.42 14.76 16.76
CA ALA A 343 -5.03 14.77 16.26
C ALA A 343 -4.93 14.13 14.87
N VAL A 344 -5.63 13.01 14.64
CA VAL A 344 -5.70 12.34 13.33
C VAL A 344 -6.36 13.23 12.28
N LYS A 345 -7.49 13.88 12.60
CA LYS A 345 -8.18 14.81 11.69
C LYS A 345 -7.27 15.97 11.28
N ASN A 346 -6.58 16.57 12.25
CA ASN A 346 -5.65 17.68 12.01
C ASN A 346 -4.49 17.25 11.12
N GLU A 347 -3.91 16.07 11.38
CA GLU A 347 -2.80 15.52 10.59
C GLU A 347 -3.21 15.23 9.13
N LEU A 348 -4.42 14.69 8.92
CA LEU A 348 -4.94 14.32 7.60
C LEU A 348 -5.52 15.50 6.81
N GLY A 349 -5.80 16.63 7.46
CA GLY A 349 -6.63 17.70 6.92
C GLY A 349 -6.24 18.15 5.52
N ASP A 350 -4.95 18.42 5.27
CA ASP A 350 -4.50 18.92 3.98
C ASP A 350 -4.45 17.83 2.90
N SER A 351 -4.10 16.59 3.26
CA SER A 351 -4.15 15.44 2.36
C SER A 351 -5.57 15.17 1.88
N ILE A 352 -6.53 15.15 2.82
CA ILE A 352 -7.96 14.96 2.51
C ILE A 352 -8.47 16.09 1.60
N LYS A 353 -8.12 17.36 1.86
CA LYS A 353 -8.44 18.48 0.96
C LYS A 353 -7.89 18.32 -0.45
N ASN A 354 -6.71 17.72 -0.59
CA ASN A 354 -6.08 17.48 -1.90
C ASN A 354 -6.78 16.40 -2.72
N PHE A 355 -7.57 15.52 -2.08
CA PHE A 355 -8.36 14.49 -2.76
C PHE A 355 -9.76 14.94 -3.17
N ALA A 356 -10.15 16.18 -2.83
CA ALA A 356 -11.46 16.72 -3.18
C ALA A 356 -11.62 16.89 -4.70
N PRO A 357 -12.79 16.55 -5.27
CA PRO A 357 -13.06 16.77 -6.69
C PRO A 357 -13.26 18.26 -7.00
N ALA A 358 -13.18 18.62 -8.29
CA ALA A 358 -13.42 19.99 -8.75
C ALA A 358 -14.83 20.49 -8.41
N GLY A 359 -14.95 21.79 -8.12
CA GLY A 359 -16.22 22.46 -7.80
C GLY A 359 -16.69 22.33 -6.34
N LEU A 360 -16.00 21.54 -5.52
CA LEU A 360 -16.30 21.39 -4.09
C LEU A 360 -15.47 22.34 -3.23
N SER A 361 -16.09 22.95 -2.22
CA SER A 361 -15.38 23.79 -1.25
C SER A 361 -14.44 22.94 -0.40
N LYS A 362 -13.15 23.27 -0.42
CA LYS A 362 -12.12 22.57 0.38
C LYS A 362 -12.16 22.93 1.88
N SER A 363 -12.93 23.93 2.28
CA SER A 363 -12.95 24.40 3.67
C SER A 363 -13.83 23.57 4.62
N GLN A 364 -14.68 22.67 4.10
CA GLN A 364 -15.67 21.92 4.88
C GLN A 364 -15.80 20.47 4.40
N ILE A 365 -14.72 19.69 4.51
CA ILE A 365 -14.79 18.25 4.28
C ILE A 365 -15.06 17.56 5.63
N PRO A 366 -16.25 16.97 5.84
CA PRO A 366 -16.56 16.30 7.10
C PRO A 366 -15.72 15.05 7.29
N PHE A 367 -15.32 14.83 8.54
CA PHE A 367 -14.73 13.58 9.00
C PHE A 367 -15.80 12.76 9.74
N LEU A 368 -15.98 11.51 9.31
CA LEU A 368 -16.89 10.52 9.84
C LEU A 368 -16.11 9.42 10.57
N SER A 369 -16.75 8.74 11.53
CA SER A 369 -16.22 7.57 12.25
C SER A 369 -17.39 6.81 12.90
N LEU A 370 -17.16 5.57 13.35
CA LEU A 370 -18.16 4.79 14.12
C LEU A 370 -18.27 5.21 15.59
N GLY A 371 -17.47 6.19 16.04
CA GLY A 371 -17.47 6.67 17.42
C GLY A 371 -16.73 7.99 17.58
N SER A 372 -16.64 8.46 18.82
CA SER A 372 -15.93 9.69 19.17
C SER A 372 -14.43 9.50 19.45
N ASP A 373 -13.95 8.26 19.47
CA ASP A 373 -12.53 7.91 19.67
C ASP A 373 -11.94 7.23 18.43
N ILE A 374 -10.66 6.88 18.52
CA ILE A 374 -9.91 6.17 17.47
C ILE A 374 -9.97 4.66 17.62
N GLY A 375 -10.84 4.11 18.46
CA GLY A 375 -10.83 2.71 18.86
C GLY A 375 -9.70 2.38 19.85
N GLN A 376 -9.76 1.16 20.40
CA GLN A 376 -8.71 0.63 21.27
C GLN A 376 -8.24 -0.72 20.77
N ARG A 377 -6.91 -0.85 20.67
CA ARG A 377 -6.23 -2.09 20.36
C ARG A 377 -5.02 -2.20 21.26
N LYS A 378 -4.96 -3.27 22.06
CA LYS A 378 -3.87 -3.50 22.98
C LYS A 378 -2.98 -4.62 22.46
N ILE A 379 -1.75 -4.28 22.11
CA ILE A 379 -0.75 -5.26 21.75
C ILE A 379 -0.32 -6.02 23.03
N ILE A 380 -0.43 -7.34 22.99
CA ILE A 380 -0.05 -8.25 24.09
C ILE A 380 1.31 -8.88 23.83
N TYR A 381 1.62 -9.16 22.57
CA TYR A 381 2.88 -9.75 22.16
C TYR A 381 3.18 -9.40 20.71
N GLU A 382 4.46 -9.13 20.42
CA GLU A 382 4.98 -8.96 19.07
C GLU A 382 6.12 -9.95 18.86
N GLY A 383 6.22 -10.48 17.65
CA GLY A 383 7.27 -11.43 17.32
C GLY A 383 7.51 -11.50 15.82
N ASN A 384 8.48 -12.33 15.45
CA ASN A 384 8.77 -12.65 14.06
C ASN A 384 8.86 -14.17 13.93
N SER A 385 8.28 -14.69 12.85
CA SER A 385 8.38 -16.08 12.44
C SER A 385 9.23 -16.18 11.18
N ASP A 386 10.03 -17.25 11.07
CA ASP A 386 10.80 -17.55 9.87
C ASP A 386 9.88 -17.93 8.67
N PHE A 387 8.68 -18.43 8.95
CA PHE A 387 7.71 -18.83 7.92
C PHE A 387 6.67 -17.75 7.63
N SER A 388 6.25 -16.98 8.64
CA SER A 388 5.09 -16.07 8.56
C SER A 388 5.51 -14.59 8.60
N GLY A 389 6.78 -14.31 8.89
CA GLY A 389 7.31 -12.97 9.06
C GLY A 389 6.84 -12.32 10.37
N PRO A 390 6.82 -10.98 10.43
CA PRO A 390 6.44 -10.27 11.64
C PRO A 390 4.95 -10.45 11.96
N PHE A 391 4.62 -10.62 13.23
CA PHE A 391 3.26 -10.85 13.71
C PHE A 391 2.97 -10.15 15.03
N VAL A 392 1.68 -9.99 15.32
CA VAL A 392 1.18 -9.40 16.55
C VAL A 392 0.05 -10.24 17.14
N VAL A 393 0.04 -10.35 18.47
CA VAL A 393 -1.10 -10.81 19.27
C VAL A 393 -1.69 -9.59 19.96
N GLU A 394 -2.95 -9.31 19.67
CA GLU A 394 -3.64 -8.11 20.13
C GLU A 394 -4.97 -8.45 20.81
N GLU A 395 -5.35 -7.64 21.80
CA GLU A 395 -6.65 -7.67 22.46
C GLU A 395 -7.50 -6.48 21.99
N ILE A 396 -8.74 -6.76 21.64
CA ILE A 396 -9.73 -5.78 21.17
C ILE A 396 -11.01 -5.97 21.96
N GLU A 397 -11.54 -4.87 22.49
CA GLU A 397 -12.84 -4.83 23.15
C GLU A 397 -13.92 -4.47 22.14
N THR A 398 -14.97 -5.29 22.08
CA THR A 398 -16.15 -5.07 21.25
C THR A 398 -17.39 -5.07 22.14
N GLU A 399 -18.54 -4.71 21.57
CA GLU A 399 -19.83 -4.81 22.27
C GLU A 399 -20.15 -6.26 22.74
N SER A 400 -19.61 -7.27 22.05
CA SER A 400 -19.82 -8.69 22.35
C SER A 400 -18.82 -9.28 23.35
N GLY A 401 -17.78 -8.53 23.73
CA GLY A 401 -16.79 -8.90 24.74
C GLY A 401 -15.35 -8.59 24.36
N LEU A 402 -14.41 -9.17 25.09
CA LEU A 402 -12.97 -9.04 24.84
C LEU A 402 -12.48 -10.19 23.95
N TYR A 403 -11.77 -9.86 22.89
CA TYR A 403 -11.24 -10.83 21.93
C TYR A 403 -9.73 -10.72 21.83
N ARG A 404 -9.06 -11.86 21.63
CA ARG A 404 -7.63 -11.94 21.32
C ARG A 404 -7.45 -12.41 19.90
N ARG A 405 -6.63 -11.68 19.13
CA ARG A 405 -6.36 -11.95 17.71
C ARG A 405 -4.88 -12.18 17.46
N LEU A 406 -4.59 -13.08 16.53
CA LEU A 406 -3.28 -13.25 15.89
C LEU A 406 -3.36 -12.64 14.49
N VAL A 407 -2.40 -11.77 14.16
CA VAL A 407 -2.31 -11.10 12.86
C VAL A 407 -0.87 -11.14 12.35
N PHE A 408 -0.67 -11.56 11.11
CA PHE A 408 0.62 -11.44 10.42
C PHE A 408 0.70 -10.07 9.76
N LEU A 409 1.77 -9.31 10.02
CA LEU A 409 1.89 -7.93 9.52
C LEU A 409 2.13 -7.87 8.00
N ASN A 410 2.63 -8.95 7.40
CA ASN A 410 2.70 -9.11 5.95
C ASN A 410 1.32 -9.15 5.28
N ASN A 411 0.27 -9.53 6.03
CA ASN A 411 -1.12 -9.50 5.59
C ASN A 411 -2.03 -8.99 6.72
N GLN A 412 -1.81 -7.74 7.14
CA GLN A 412 -2.44 -7.13 8.31
C GLN A 412 -3.97 -6.99 8.24
N PHE A 413 -4.58 -7.29 7.10
CA PHE A 413 -6.03 -7.22 6.86
C PHE A 413 -6.72 -8.58 6.96
N VAL A 414 -6.01 -9.64 7.40
CA VAL A 414 -6.57 -10.98 7.64
C VAL A 414 -6.31 -11.41 9.08
N ILE A 415 -7.37 -11.82 9.79
CA ILE A 415 -7.29 -12.37 11.14
C ILE A 415 -6.86 -13.81 10.93
N GLN A 416 -5.71 -14.17 11.46
CA GLN A 416 -5.19 -15.53 11.37
C GLN A 416 -5.85 -16.43 12.40
N SER A 417 -6.11 -15.89 13.60
CA SER A 417 -6.88 -16.59 14.62
C SER A 417 -7.52 -15.59 15.57
N GLU A 418 -8.71 -15.93 16.05
CA GLU A 418 -9.44 -15.13 17.03
C GLU A 418 -10.00 -16.04 18.13
N ALA A 419 -9.96 -15.56 19.36
CA ALA A 419 -10.53 -16.24 20.51
C ALA A 419 -11.22 -15.24 21.43
N LYS A 420 -12.42 -15.59 21.91
CA LYS A 420 -13.11 -14.82 22.95
C LYS A 420 -12.43 -15.07 24.29
N LEU A 421 -12.23 -14.02 25.06
CA LEU A 421 -11.66 -14.07 26.40
C LEU A 421 -12.77 -14.01 27.45
N LYS A 422 -12.59 -14.78 28.53
CA LYS A 422 -13.42 -14.69 29.73
C LYS A 422 -12.59 -14.31 30.95
N GLN A 423 -13.20 -13.54 31.82
CA GLN A 423 -12.60 -13.11 33.07
C GLN A 423 -12.70 -14.23 34.10
N VAL A 424 -11.56 -14.61 34.69
CA VAL A 424 -11.50 -15.58 35.79
C VAL A 424 -10.79 -14.98 37.00
N THR A 425 -11.29 -15.28 38.19
CA THR A 425 -10.66 -14.87 39.45
C THR A 425 -9.77 -15.99 39.94
N SER A 426 -8.46 -15.74 40.02
CA SER A 426 -7.51 -16.70 40.57
C SER A 426 -7.73 -16.92 42.08
N ARG A 427 -7.23 -18.03 42.60
CA ARG A 427 -7.22 -18.33 44.06
C ARG A 427 -6.60 -17.21 44.92
N ARG A 428 -5.77 -16.34 44.33
CA ARG A 428 -5.14 -15.17 44.99
C ARG A 428 -5.92 -13.86 44.80
N LYS A 429 -7.20 -13.91 44.41
CA LYS A 429 -8.06 -12.74 44.09
C LYS A 429 -7.51 -11.82 42.99
N LYS A 430 -6.58 -12.31 42.15
CA LYS A 430 -6.17 -11.59 40.93
C LYS A 430 -7.05 -11.99 39.76
N THR A 431 -7.57 -11.00 39.05
CA THR A 431 -8.26 -11.17 37.77
C THR A 431 -7.27 -11.59 36.69
N LYS A 432 -7.61 -12.62 35.92
CA LYS A 432 -6.90 -13.04 34.69
C LYS A 432 -7.93 -13.22 33.57
N TYR A 433 -7.55 -12.89 32.35
CA TYR A 433 -8.30 -13.26 31.16
C TYR A 433 -7.72 -14.54 30.55
N ILE A 434 -8.59 -15.50 30.26
CA ILE A 434 -8.25 -16.76 29.59
C ILE A 434 -9.13 -16.92 28.37
N VAL A 435 -8.68 -17.70 27.39
CA VAL A 435 -9.50 -18.11 26.25
C VAL A 435 -10.72 -18.87 26.76
N ASP A 436 -11.89 -18.58 26.18
CA ASP A 436 -13.09 -19.35 26.40
C ASP A 436 -13.11 -20.58 25.47
N PRO A 437 -12.86 -21.81 25.95
CA PRO A 437 -12.80 -23.00 25.12
C PRO A 437 -14.18 -23.44 24.58
N HIS A 438 -15.24 -22.72 24.96
CA HIS A 438 -16.61 -22.97 24.55
C HIS A 438 -17.07 -22.05 23.41
N TYR A 439 -16.21 -21.15 22.98
CA TYR A 439 -16.47 -20.23 21.89
C TYR A 439 -15.59 -20.57 20.69
N VAL A 440 -16.20 -20.54 19.50
CA VAL A 440 -15.51 -20.65 18.22
C VAL A 440 -15.77 -19.35 17.47
N ALA A 441 -14.71 -18.70 17.00
CA ALA A 441 -14.81 -17.38 16.39
C ALA A 441 -15.31 -17.40 14.95
N CYS A 442 -15.14 -18.52 14.24
CA CYS A 442 -15.49 -18.64 12.84
C CYS A 442 -16.39 -19.86 12.58
N ASP A 443 -17.36 -19.67 11.70
CA ASP A 443 -18.40 -20.66 11.44
C ASP A 443 -17.85 -21.91 10.74
N HIS A 444 -16.87 -21.74 9.84
CA HIS A 444 -16.26 -22.86 9.13
C HIS A 444 -15.63 -23.89 10.10
N HIS A 445 -15.04 -23.47 11.23
CA HIS A 445 -14.55 -24.39 12.28
C HIS A 445 -15.68 -25.19 12.94
N LEU A 446 -16.87 -24.60 13.12
CA LEU A 446 -18.04 -25.31 13.61
C LEU A 446 -18.47 -26.39 12.62
N TYR A 447 -18.54 -26.08 11.33
CA TYR A 447 -18.96 -27.04 10.30
C TYR A 447 -17.94 -28.16 10.05
N MET A 448 -16.64 -27.86 10.12
CA MET A 448 -15.60 -28.91 10.14
C MET A 448 -15.78 -29.84 11.34
N SER A 449 -16.12 -29.29 12.52
CA SER A 449 -16.38 -30.07 13.73
C SER A 449 -17.64 -30.94 13.61
N VAL A 450 -18.70 -30.46 12.95
CA VAL A 450 -19.90 -31.26 12.62
C VAL A 450 -19.53 -32.43 11.72
N GLY A 451 -18.76 -32.19 10.65
CA GLY A 451 -18.29 -33.25 9.75
C GLY A 451 -17.48 -34.31 10.50
N LEU A 452 -16.58 -33.89 11.39
CA LEU A 452 -15.81 -34.79 12.24
C LEU A 452 -16.73 -35.63 13.14
N LYS A 453 -17.69 -35.00 13.80
CA LYS A 453 -18.66 -35.69 14.65
C LYS A 453 -19.48 -36.73 13.86
N THR A 454 -19.88 -36.39 12.65
CA THR A 454 -20.62 -37.28 11.73
C THR A 454 -19.79 -38.52 11.37
N ALA A 455 -18.50 -38.35 11.04
CA ALA A 455 -17.61 -39.46 10.75
C ALA A 455 -17.42 -40.42 11.94
N LEU A 456 -17.50 -39.90 13.17
CA LEU A 456 -17.31 -40.66 14.40
C LEU A 456 -18.61 -41.17 15.04
N LYS A 457 -19.78 -41.03 14.40
CA LYS A 457 -21.09 -41.34 15.01
C LYS A 457 -21.14 -42.74 15.65
N ASN A 458 -20.55 -43.73 14.99
CA ASN A 458 -20.57 -45.13 15.43
C ASN A 458 -19.26 -45.57 16.11
N LYS A 459 -18.39 -44.63 16.50
CA LYS A 459 -17.08 -44.91 17.10
C LYS A 459 -16.99 -44.40 18.53
N SER A 460 -16.50 -45.27 19.42
CA SER A 460 -16.25 -44.92 20.82
C SER A 460 -14.95 -44.14 21.02
N ASN A 461 -13.97 -44.32 20.13
CA ASN A 461 -12.74 -43.55 20.02
C ASN A 461 -12.45 -43.28 18.55
N GLY A 462 -12.01 -42.07 18.22
CA GLY A 462 -11.63 -41.71 16.86
C GLY A 462 -10.26 -41.03 16.79
N GLU A 463 -9.57 -41.17 15.66
CA GLU A 463 -8.30 -40.48 15.39
C GLU A 463 -8.49 -39.41 14.30
N ALA A 464 -8.14 -38.17 14.64
CA ALA A 464 -8.20 -37.02 13.75
C ALA A 464 -6.81 -36.42 13.56
N VAL A 465 -6.46 -36.12 12.30
CA VAL A 465 -5.31 -35.27 11.98
C VAL A 465 -5.82 -33.95 11.42
N ILE A 466 -5.28 -32.84 11.94
CA ILE A 466 -5.62 -31.49 11.52
C ILE A 466 -4.35 -30.84 11.00
N ILE A 467 -4.30 -30.50 9.72
CA ILE A 467 -3.18 -29.80 9.12
C ILE A 467 -3.46 -28.29 9.18
N GLY A 468 -2.58 -27.56 9.86
CA GLY A 468 -2.77 -26.16 10.24
C GLY A 468 -3.27 -26.05 11.68
N LEU A 469 -2.52 -25.34 12.53
CA LEU A 469 -2.90 -25.11 13.93
C LEU A 469 -3.55 -23.75 14.14
N GLY A 470 -2.95 -22.70 13.56
CA GLY A 470 -3.27 -21.32 13.91
C GLY A 470 -3.13 -21.08 15.42
N GLY A 471 -4.10 -20.37 16.01
CA GLY A 471 -4.21 -20.17 17.46
C GLY A 471 -4.75 -21.40 18.21
N GLY A 472 -5.04 -22.51 17.51
CA GLY A 472 -5.50 -23.75 18.11
C GLY A 472 -6.99 -23.79 18.51
N GLY A 473 -7.79 -22.83 18.03
CA GLY A 473 -9.23 -22.73 18.33
C GLY A 473 -10.02 -23.98 17.93
N LEU A 474 -9.88 -24.42 16.68
CA LEU A 474 -10.50 -25.65 16.16
C LEU A 474 -10.13 -26.89 17.01
N CYS A 475 -8.84 -27.07 17.28
CA CYS A 475 -8.33 -28.19 18.09
C CYS A 475 -8.89 -28.17 19.51
N THR A 476 -8.93 -26.98 20.13
CA THR A 476 -9.47 -26.79 21.49
C THR A 476 -10.95 -27.11 21.54
N PHE A 477 -11.72 -26.66 20.54
CA PHE A 477 -13.15 -26.93 20.45
C PHE A 477 -13.43 -28.42 20.26
N ILE A 478 -12.78 -29.10 19.31
CA ILE A 478 -12.96 -30.54 19.07
C ILE A 478 -12.61 -31.32 20.35
N ARG A 479 -11.49 -31.00 21.01
CA ARG A 479 -11.09 -31.65 22.28
C ARG A 479 -12.19 -31.51 23.34
N GLN A 480 -12.87 -30.36 23.39
CA GLN A 480 -13.89 -30.08 24.39
C GLN A 480 -15.27 -30.65 24.04
N TYR A 481 -15.68 -30.67 22.77
CA TYR A 481 -17.03 -31.05 22.33
C TYR A 481 -17.12 -32.45 21.74
N ILE A 482 -15.99 -33.05 21.37
CA ILE A 482 -15.91 -34.40 20.77
C ILE A 482 -14.84 -35.21 21.53
N PRO A 483 -15.05 -35.51 22.83
CA PRO A 483 -14.02 -36.07 23.71
C PRO A 483 -13.56 -37.50 23.36
N GLN A 484 -14.31 -38.21 22.51
CA GLN A 484 -13.88 -39.48 21.93
C GLN A 484 -12.68 -39.35 20.97
N THR A 485 -12.36 -38.14 20.52
CA THR A 485 -11.33 -37.90 19.50
C THR A 485 -9.95 -37.77 20.12
N THR A 486 -8.96 -38.43 19.51
CA THR A 486 -7.54 -38.15 19.71
C THR A 486 -7.06 -37.33 18.51
N ILE A 487 -6.51 -36.16 18.77
CA ILE A 487 -6.17 -35.14 17.77
C ILE A 487 -4.65 -35.05 17.64
N THR A 488 -4.16 -35.15 16.41
CA THR A 488 -2.81 -34.73 16.05
C THR A 488 -2.92 -33.49 15.17
N ALA A 489 -2.57 -32.33 15.69
CA ALA A 489 -2.43 -31.12 14.89
C ALA A 489 -1.03 -31.07 14.29
N VAL A 490 -0.90 -30.74 13.01
CA VAL A 490 0.38 -30.61 12.31
C VAL A 490 0.57 -29.15 11.92
N GLU A 491 1.63 -28.54 12.41
CA GLU A 491 1.95 -27.14 12.19
C GLU A 491 3.38 -27.02 11.67
N ILE A 492 3.57 -26.28 10.58
CA ILE A 492 4.91 -26.11 10.00
C ILE A 492 5.75 -25.12 10.81
N ASP A 493 5.10 -24.16 11.46
CA ASP A 493 5.74 -23.03 12.11
C ASP A 493 5.80 -23.18 13.64
N PRO A 494 6.98 -23.44 14.23
CA PRO A 494 7.12 -23.57 15.68
C PRO A 494 6.73 -22.30 16.45
N ALA A 495 6.80 -21.12 15.83
CA ALA A 495 6.35 -19.89 16.47
C ALA A 495 4.83 -19.90 16.69
N ILE A 496 4.06 -20.50 15.78
CA ILE A 496 2.59 -20.59 15.89
C ILE A 496 2.19 -21.49 17.04
N LEU A 497 2.84 -22.64 17.23
CA LEU A 497 2.62 -23.48 18.42
C LEU A 497 2.92 -22.70 19.71
N LYS A 498 4.06 -21.99 19.75
CA LYS A 498 4.41 -21.18 20.92
C LYS A 498 3.33 -20.14 21.21
N ILE A 499 2.83 -19.45 20.19
CA ILE A 499 1.74 -18.47 20.33
C ILE A 499 0.46 -19.14 20.81
N ALA A 500 0.07 -20.27 20.22
CA ALA A 500 -1.14 -20.99 20.60
C ALA A 500 -1.10 -21.41 22.08
N THR A 501 0.04 -21.89 22.57
CA THR A 501 0.22 -22.28 23.98
C THR A 501 0.32 -21.07 24.91
N ASP A 502 1.17 -20.09 24.60
CA ASP A 502 1.48 -18.98 25.52
C ASP A 502 0.35 -17.93 25.56
N HIS A 503 -0.37 -17.77 24.46
CA HIS A 503 -1.32 -16.67 24.26
C HIS A 503 -2.73 -17.11 23.90
N PHE A 504 -2.96 -18.34 23.43
CA PHE A 504 -4.32 -18.86 23.17
C PHE A 504 -4.73 -20.02 24.09
N ASP A 505 -3.96 -20.25 25.16
CA ASP A 505 -4.21 -21.27 26.19
C ASP A 505 -4.36 -22.70 25.63
N LEU A 506 -3.74 -23.01 24.48
CA LEU A 506 -3.72 -24.37 23.90
C LEU A 506 -3.08 -25.36 24.87
N VAL A 507 -3.77 -26.47 25.16
CA VAL A 507 -3.29 -27.53 26.05
C VAL A 507 -2.96 -28.79 25.27
N GLN A 508 -1.72 -29.26 25.38
CA GLN A 508 -1.30 -30.56 24.88
C GLN A 508 -1.39 -31.63 25.97
N ASP A 509 -1.94 -32.80 25.64
CA ASP A 509 -2.09 -33.96 26.52
C ASP A 509 -2.23 -35.27 25.71
N GLU A 510 -2.78 -36.32 26.31
CA GLU A 510 -3.02 -37.60 25.63
C GLU A 510 -4.09 -37.50 24.52
N LYS A 511 -4.93 -36.47 24.54
CA LYS A 511 -6.05 -36.28 23.59
C LYS A 511 -5.72 -35.27 22.49
N LEU A 512 -4.78 -34.35 22.72
CA LEU A 512 -4.36 -33.37 21.72
C LEU A 512 -2.84 -33.23 21.77
N LYS A 513 -2.18 -33.50 20.64
CA LYS A 513 -0.75 -33.26 20.44
C LYS A 513 -0.52 -32.41 19.21
N VAL A 514 0.56 -31.63 19.22
CA VAL A 514 1.01 -30.86 18.07
C VAL A 514 2.34 -31.43 17.57
N ASP A 515 2.42 -31.72 16.28
CA ASP A 515 3.63 -32.11 15.57
C ASP A 515 4.14 -30.92 14.74
N ILE A 516 5.41 -30.55 14.93
CA ILE A 516 6.05 -29.49 14.14
C ILE A 516 6.73 -30.11 12.93
N THR A 517 5.95 -30.24 11.85
CA THR A 517 6.36 -30.86 10.59
C THR A 517 5.56 -30.24 9.44
N ASP A 518 6.09 -30.28 8.22
CA ASP A 518 5.31 -29.96 7.02
C ASP A 518 4.13 -30.95 6.85
N GLY A 519 2.93 -30.43 6.60
CA GLY A 519 1.70 -31.23 6.50
C GLY A 519 1.71 -32.26 5.37
N ILE A 520 2.34 -31.93 4.24
CA ILE A 520 2.51 -32.83 3.10
C ILE A 520 3.47 -33.95 3.48
N GLU A 521 4.63 -33.61 4.05
CA GLU A 521 5.62 -34.59 4.50
C GLU A 521 5.05 -35.55 5.55
N TYR A 522 4.30 -35.02 6.52
CA TYR A 522 3.67 -35.80 7.58
C TYR A 522 2.70 -36.85 7.01
N LEU A 523 1.87 -36.47 6.03
CA LEU A 523 0.92 -37.40 5.40
C LEU A 523 1.60 -38.39 4.45
N ILE A 524 2.64 -38.00 3.72
CA ILE A 524 3.45 -38.94 2.94
C ILE A 524 4.10 -39.98 3.86
N HIS A 525 4.63 -39.56 5.01
CA HIS A 525 5.22 -40.48 5.98
C HIS A 525 4.17 -41.40 6.60
N SER A 526 3.02 -40.86 6.99
CA SER A 526 1.88 -41.62 7.53
C SER A 526 1.38 -42.67 6.53
N SER A 527 1.26 -42.31 5.25
CA SER A 527 0.90 -43.21 4.15
C SER A 527 1.88 -44.38 4.04
N LYS A 528 3.18 -44.10 4.03
CA LYS A 528 4.25 -45.13 3.98
C LYS A 528 4.23 -46.07 5.17
N GLN A 529 3.79 -45.60 6.34
CA GLN A 529 3.61 -46.40 7.55
C GLN A 529 2.28 -47.18 7.57
N GLY A 530 1.39 -46.94 6.61
CA GLY A 530 0.04 -47.52 6.61
C GLY A 530 -0.87 -46.96 7.70
N LYS A 531 -0.54 -45.80 8.28
CA LYS A 531 -1.33 -45.15 9.32
C LYS A 531 -2.67 -44.67 8.72
N LYS A 532 -3.76 -44.89 9.46
CA LYS A 532 -5.12 -44.54 9.04
C LYS A 532 -5.77 -43.58 10.03
N PHE A 533 -6.48 -42.60 9.50
CA PHE A 533 -7.25 -41.63 10.28
C PHE A 533 -8.74 -41.75 10.00
N ASP A 534 -9.56 -41.50 11.01
CA ASP A 534 -11.01 -41.40 10.83
C ASP A 534 -11.39 -40.09 10.18
N THR A 535 -10.62 -39.03 10.47
CA THR A 535 -10.82 -37.72 9.86
C THR A 535 -9.49 -37.06 9.57
N ILE A 536 -9.40 -36.46 8.38
CA ILE A 536 -8.27 -35.63 7.95
C ILE A 536 -8.85 -34.24 7.66
N LEU A 537 -8.41 -33.22 8.38
CA LEU A 537 -8.90 -31.85 8.25
C LEU A 537 -7.78 -30.98 7.70
N PHE A 538 -8.03 -30.26 6.61
CA PHE A 538 -7.12 -29.22 6.11
C PHE A 538 -7.67 -27.84 6.45
N ASP A 539 -6.91 -27.11 7.26
CA ASP A 539 -7.16 -25.72 7.64
C ASP A 539 -5.86 -24.90 7.51
N VAL A 540 -5.30 -24.89 6.29
CA VAL A 540 -3.99 -24.31 5.99
C VAL A 540 -4.16 -23.06 5.14
N ASP A 541 -3.75 -21.90 5.64
CA ASP A 541 -3.75 -20.65 4.87
C ASP A 541 -2.63 -20.63 3.81
N SER A 542 -2.91 -20.07 2.64
CA SER A 542 -1.93 -19.79 1.59
C SER A 542 -1.42 -18.36 1.74
N LYS A 543 -0.13 -18.24 2.00
CA LYS A 543 0.55 -16.94 2.15
C LYS A 543 0.74 -16.20 0.82
N ASP A 544 0.45 -16.85 -0.31
CA ASP A 544 0.52 -16.25 -1.65
C ASP A 544 -0.89 -15.94 -2.19
N SER A 545 -1.32 -14.69 -2.03
CA SER A 545 -2.61 -14.22 -2.54
C SER A 545 -2.67 -14.06 -4.07
N SER A 546 -1.54 -14.17 -4.79
CA SER A 546 -1.48 -13.97 -6.24
C SER A 546 -2.03 -15.14 -7.05
N VAL A 547 -2.13 -16.33 -6.44
CA VAL A 547 -2.51 -17.58 -7.11
C VAL A 547 -4.04 -17.74 -7.24
N GLY A 548 -4.83 -16.84 -6.68
CA GLY A 548 -6.31 -16.87 -6.76
C GLY A 548 -6.99 -17.95 -5.89
N MET A 549 -6.19 -18.77 -5.19
CA MET A 549 -6.60 -19.70 -4.14
C MET A 549 -5.88 -19.30 -2.84
N SER A 550 -6.66 -18.99 -1.81
CA SER A 550 -6.16 -18.51 -0.52
C SER A 550 -6.11 -19.60 0.53
N CYS A 551 -6.92 -20.65 0.43
CA CYS A 551 -6.85 -21.79 1.34
C CYS A 551 -7.33 -23.04 0.59
N PRO A 552 -6.56 -24.13 0.50
CA PRO A 552 -5.16 -24.29 0.93
C PRO A 552 -4.14 -23.85 -0.16
N PRO A 553 -2.82 -23.90 0.10
CA PRO A 553 -1.82 -23.84 -0.96
C PRO A 553 -2.05 -24.94 -2.01
N LYS A 554 -1.79 -24.65 -3.29
CA LYS A 554 -2.10 -25.55 -4.42
C LYS A 554 -1.57 -26.98 -4.25
N GLN A 555 -0.42 -27.15 -3.60
CA GLN A 555 0.20 -28.46 -3.36
C GLN A 555 -0.69 -29.40 -2.51
N PHE A 556 -1.55 -28.86 -1.64
CA PHE A 556 -2.47 -29.64 -0.81
C PHE A 556 -3.67 -30.21 -1.59
N VAL A 557 -3.95 -29.68 -2.78
CA VAL A 557 -5.04 -30.12 -3.66
C VAL A 557 -4.52 -30.71 -4.97
N ASP A 558 -3.22 -31.00 -5.05
CA ASP A 558 -2.65 -31.72 -6.18
C ASP A 558 -3.19 -33.17 -6.23
N PRO A 559 -3.64 -33.68 -7.39
CA PRO A 559 -4.21 -35.02 -7.51
C PRO A 559 -3.32 -36.15 -6.95
N ASP A 560 -2.00 -36.07 -7.12
CA ASP A 560 -1.06 -37.09 -6.62
C ASP A 560 -1.01 -37.04 -5.09
N PHE A 561 -1.03 -35.84 -4.51
CA PHE A 561 -1.07 -35.68 -3.07
C PHE A 561 -2.42 -36.06 -2.48
N LEU A 562 -3.54 -35.72 -3.13
CA LEU A 562 -4.88 -36.15 -2.70
C LEU A 562 -5.02 -37.68 -2.69
N THR A 563 -4.32 -38.39 -3.59
CA THR A 563 -4.22 -39.86 -3.55
C THR A 563 -3.47 -40.35 -2.29
N THR A 564 -2.45 -39.61 -1.85
CA THR A 564 -1.77 -39.86 -0.57
C THR A 564 -2.71 -39.62 0.62
N VAL A 565 -3.50 -38.55 0.58
CA VAL A 565 -4.53 -38.26 1.60
C VAL A 565 -5.54 -39.40 1.68
N ASP A 566 -6.08 -39.85 0.55
CA ASP A 566 -6.98 -40.99 0.47
C ASP A 566 -6.35 -42.25 1.07
N SER A 567 -5.07 -42.52 0.76
CA SER A 567 -4.35 -43.65 1.33
C SER A 567 -4.19 -43.58 2.86
N CYS A 568 -4.27 -42.41 3.48
CA CYS A 568 -4.24 -42.22 4.94
C CYS A 568 -5.63 -42.27 5.57
N LEU A 569 -6.71 -42.26 4.79
CA LEU A 569 -8.07 -42.25 5.31
C LEU A 569 -8.55 -43.68 5.61
N SER A 570 -9.25 -43.88 6.73
CA SER A 570 -9.95 -45.14 7.02
C SER A 570 -11.11 -45.35 6.04
N ASP A 571 -11.63 -46.58 5.94
CA ASP A 571 -12.66 -46.91 4.94
C ASP A 571 -13.96 -46.11 5.11
N GLU A 572 -14.35 -45.85 6.36
CA GLU A 572 -15.51 -45.00 6.71
C GLU A 572 -15.10 -43.57 7.09
N GLY A 573 -13.85 -43.19 6.83
CA GLY A 573 -13.31 -41.89 7.21
C GLY A 573 -13.83 -40.75 6.35
N LEU A 574 -13.63 -39.53 6.83
CA LEU A 574 -14.01 -38.30 6.13
C LEU A 574 -12.80 -37.37 5.97
N PHE A 575 -12.50 -36.99 4.73
CA PHE A 575 -11.60 -35.88 4.45
C PHE A 575 -12.41 -34.58 4.42
N ILE A 576 -11.95 -33.56 5.15
CA ILE A 576 -12.63 -32.28 5.32
C ILE A 576 -11.66 -31.17 4.93
N LEU A 577 -12.06 -30.35 3.97
CA LEU A 577 -11.22 -29.31 3.38
C LEU A 577 -11.86 -27.94 3.58
N ASN A 578 -11.12 -27.01 4.19
CA ASN A 578 -11.44 -25.58 4.13
C ASN A 578 -10.94 -25.01 2.80
N LEU A 579 -11.85 -24.64 1.89
CA LEU A 579 -11.53 -24.09 0.58
C LEU A 579 -11.91 -22.60 0.50
N VAL A 580 -10.93 -21.75 0.24
CA VAL A 580 -11.13 -20.33 -0.09
C VAL A 580 -10.55 -20.10 -1.49
N ALA A 581 -11.42 -20.10 -2.49
CA ALA A 581 -11.05 -19.87 -3.89
C ALA A 581 -11.83 -18.67 -4.45
N ARG A 582 -11.11 -17.57 -4.72
CA ARG A 582 -11.71 -16.35 -5.32
C ARG A 582 -12.01 -16.56 -6.80
N ASN A 583 -11.27 -17.44 -7.46
CA ASN A 583 -11.48 -17.81 -8.84
C ASN A 583 -12.41 -19.03 -8.94
N LYS A 584 -13.60 -18.84 -9.52
CA LYS A 584 -14.58 -19.91 -9.73
C LYS A 584 -14.01 -21.10 -10.52
N LYS A 585 -13.17 -20.84 -11.52
CA LYS A 585 -12.53 -21.90 -12.32
C LYS A 585 -11.61 -22.78 -11.47
N LEU A 586 -10.82 -22.18 -10.58
CA LEU A 586 -9.94 -22.92 -9.66
C LEU A 586 -10.75 -23.74 -8.64
N ARG A 587 -11.86 -23.18 -8.14
CA ARG A 587 -12.80 -23.91 -7.28
C ARG A 587 -13.33 -25.15 -8.01
N ASP A 588 -13.84 -24.96 -9.22
CA ASP A 588 -14.45 -26.04 -10.01
C ASP A 588 -13.41 -27.12 -10.37
N GLU A 589 -12.20 -26.74 -10.79
CA GLU A 589 -11.08 -27.66 -11.04
C GLU A 589 -10.72 -28.49 -9.80
N THR A 590 -10.63 -27.86 -8.64
CA THR A 590 -10.32 -28.55 -7.37
C THR A 590 -11.40 -29.57 -7.01
N VAL A 591 -12.66 -29.17 -7.15
CA VAL A 591 -13.81 -30.05 -6.88
C VAL A 591 -13.87 -31.22 -7.86
N ASP A 592 -13.53 -31.00 -9.14
CA ASP A 592 -13.42 -32.06 -10.13
C ASP A 592 -12.28 -33.04 -9.84
N ASP A 593 -11.14 -32.56 -9.34
CA ASP A 593 -10.03 -33.42 -8.92
C ASP A 593 -10.40 -34.27 -7.69
N LEU A 594 -11.12 -33.70 -6.72
CA LEU A 594 -11.67 -34.45 -5.58
C LEU A 594 -12.66 -35.53 -6.05
N LYS A 595 -13.53 -35.23 -7.03
CA LYS A 595 -14.49 -36.20 -7.59
C LYS A 595 -13.82 -37.37 -8.34
N LYS A 596 -12.59 -37.21 -8.84
CA LYS A 596 -11.84 -38.32 -9.46
C LYS A 596 -11.33 -39.33 -8.43
N ILE A 597 -11.18 -38.92 -7.18
CA ILE A 597 -10.58 -39.72 -6.11
C ILE A 597 -11.66 -40.27 -5.16
N TYR A 598 -12.62 -39.43 -4.79
CA TYR A 598 -13.66 -39.75 -3.81
C TYR A 598 -15.01 -40.04 -4.46
N LYS A 599 -15.71 -41.07 -3.97
CA LYS A 599 -17.04 -41.46 -4.48
C LYS A 599 -18.17 -40.59 -3.95
N PHE A 600 -17.92 -39.81 -2.91
CA PHE A 600 -18.87 -38.86 -2.34
C PHE A 600 -18.16 -37.55 -2.05
N VAL A 601 -18.69 -36.46 -2.62
CA VAL A 601 -18.22 -35.09 -2.41
C VAL A 601 -19.42 -34.21 -2.12
N ALA A 602 -19.43 -33.56 -0.97
CA ALA A 602 -20.44 -32.60 -0.57
C ALA A 602 -19.77 -31.29 -0.12
N SER A 603 -20.48 -30.18 -0.22
CA SER A 603 -19.99 -28.86 0.18
C SER A 603 -20.97 -28.16 1.12
N TYR A 604 -20.43 -27.30 1.97
CA TYR A 604 -21.17 -26.33 2.76
C TYR A 604 -20.63 -24.94 2.46
N LYS A 605 -21.52 -24.00 2.10
CA LYS A 605 -21.18 -22.60 1.83
C LYS A 605 -22.37 -21.68 2.15
N THR A 606 -22.11 -20.57 2.84
CA THR A 606 -23.07 -19.48 3.02
C THR A 606 -22.80 -18.36 2.01
N GLU A 607 -23.77 -17.46 1.82
CA GLU A 607 -23.58 -16.31 0.94
C GLU A 607 -22.63 -15.26 1.53
N GLU A 608 -22.50 -15.22 2.86
CA GLU A 608 -21.73 -14.22 3.60
C GLU A 608 -20.28 -14.66 3.86
N ASP A 609 -19.99 -15.97 3.84
CA ASP A 609 -18.66 -16.51 4.09
C ASP A 609 -17.89 -16.78 2.78
N VAL A 610 -16.60 -16.43 2.78
CA VAL A 610 -15.69 -16.74 1.67
C VAL A 610 -15.23 -18.20 1.73
N ASN A 611 -15.28 -18.80 2.92
CA ASN A 611 -14.92 -20.18 3.18
C ASN A 611 -16.00 -21.15 2.69
N GLU A 612 -15.56 -22.21 2.03
CA GLU A 612 -16.38 -23.33 1.57
C GLU A 612 -15.81 -24.62 2.15
N ILE A 613 -16.59 -25.34 2.94
CA ILE A 613 -16.15 -26.60 3.54
C ILE A 613 -16.55 -27.75 2.64
N ILE A 614 -15.57 -28.52 2.17
CA ILE A 614 -15.78 -29.70 1.34
C ILE A 614 -15.59 -30.97 2.16
N PHE A 615 -16.52 -31.91 2.03
CA PHE A 615 -16.53 -33.20 2.69
C PHE A 615 -16.38 -34.31 1.65
N CYS A 616 -15.36 -35.14 1.82
CA CYS A 616 -14.98 -36.19 0.87
C CYS A 616 -14.94 -37.56 1.54
N SER A 617 -15.53 -38.57 0.89
CA SER A 617 -15.56 -39.95 1.38
C SER A 617 -15.23 -40.96 0.27
N LYS A 618 -14.49 -42.01 0.65
CA LYS A 618 -14.16 -43.17 -0.19
C LYS A 618 -15.39 -43.93 -0.66
N ASN A 619 -16.37 -44.03 0.23
CA ASN A 619 -17.60 -44.76 -0.01
C ASN A 619 -18.66 -43.81 -0.54
N SER A 620 -19.45 -44.31 -1.49
CA SER A 620 -20.69 -43.65 -1.90
C SER A 620 -21.62 -43.57 -0.69
N LYS A 621 -22.23 -42.40 -0.48
CA LYS A 621 -23.23 -42.20 0.57
C LYS A 621 -24.52 -41.71 -0.08
N ASP A 622 -25.67 -42.15 0.44
CA ASP A 622 -26.92 -41.49 0.09
C ASP A 622 -26.90 -40.08 0.70
N PHE A 623 -27.15 -39.07 -0.14
CA PHE A 623 -27.01 -37.68 0.27
C PHE A 623 -28.03 -37.30 1.35
N LYS A 624 -29.24 -37.86 1.28
CA LYS A 624 -30.30 -37.57 2.25
C LYS A 624 -29.94 -38.18 3.61
N GLU A 625 -29.53 -39.44 3.61
CA GLU A 625 -29.06 -40.10 4.84
C GLU A 625 -27.87 -39.36 5.44
N TRP A 626 -26.86 -39.00 4.63
CA TRP A 626 -25.70 -38.25 5.13
C TRP A 626 -26.08 -36.87 5.69
N LYS A 627 -27.02 -36.17 5.04
CA LYS A 627 -27.54 -34.89 5.53
C LYS A 627 -28.29 -35.03 6.86
N ASP A 628 -29.07 -36.10 7.03
CA ASP A 628 -29.74 -36.40 8.30
C ASP A 628 -28.70 -36.68 9.40
N LEU A 629 -27.62 -37.40 9.09
CA LEU A 629 -26.50 -37.62 10.02
C LEU A 629 -25.79 -36.33 10.43
N MET A 630 -25.57 -35.41 9.49
CA MET A 630 -25.02 -34.08 9.79
C MET A 630 -25.93 -33.29 10.72
N GLN A 631 -27.25 -33.35 10.50
CA GLN A 631 -28.23 -32.69 11.37
C GLN A 631 -28.21 -33.25 12.79
N GLU A 632 -28.16 -34.58 12.94
CA GLU A 632 -28.07 -35.23 14.25
C GLU A 632 -26.78 -34.86 14.98
N SER A 633 -25.65 -34.83 14.27
CA SER A 633 -24.37 -34.41 14.84
C SER A 633 -24.38 -32.95 15.29
N ALA A 634 -24.96 -32.05 14.50
CA ALA A 634 -25.12 -30.65 14.88
C ALA A 634 -26.04 -30.48 16.11
N LYS A 635 -27.17 -31.21 16.17
CA LYS A 635 -28.04 -31.24 17.35
C LYS A 635 -27.29 -31.71 18.60
N ALA A 636 -26.50 -32.77 18.48
CA ALA A 636 -25.70 -33.28 19.60
C ALA A 636 -24.68 -32.25 20.11
N LEU A 637 -24.07 -31.47 19.20
CA LEU A 637 -23.15 -30.38 19.57
C LEU A 637 -23.89 -29.22 20.24
N ASN A 638 -25.07 -28.83 19.76
CA ASN A 638 -25.91 -27.81 20.40
C ASN A 638 -26.33 -28.22 21.83
N GLU A 639 -26.74 -29.48 22.03
CA GLU A 639 -27.07 -29.98 23.38
C GLU A 639 -25.86 -29.99 24.32
N LEU A 640 -24.67 -30.35 23.81
CA LEU A 640 -23.42 -30.23 24.57
C LEU A 640 -23.07 -28.78 24.90
N ALA A 641 -23.39 -27.83 24.02
CA ALA A 641 -23.17 -26.41 24.27
C ALA A 641 -24.11 -25.85 25.34
N LYS A 642 -25.38 -26.26 25.28
CA LYS A 642 -26.38 -25.90 26.27
C LYS A 642 -25.98 -26.37 27.66
N THR A 643 -25.49 -27.62 27.75
CA THR A 643 -25.04 -28.19 29.02
C THR A 643 -23.72 -27.60 29.53
N LYS A 644 -22.75 -27.30 28.64
CA LYS A 644 -21.42 -26.84 29.05
C LYS A 644 -21.27 -25.33 29.21
N ASN A 645 -22.00 -24.53 28.44
CA ASN A 645 -21.83 -23.07 28.37
C ASN A 645 -23.16 -22.29 28.35
N ASN A 646 -24.29 -22.94 28.66
CA ASN A 646 -25.63 -22.33 28.68
C ASN A 646 -25.95 -21.54 27.39
N THR A 647 -25.42 -22.01 26.26
CA THR A 647 -25.66 -21.45 24.93
C THR A 647 -26.75 -22.28 24.27
N ASP A 648 -27.88 -21.66 23.95
CA ASP A 648 -29.05 -22.39 23.44
C ASP A 648 -28.84 -22.95 22.03
N GLU A 649 -28.03 -22.28 21.20
CA GLU A 649 -27.76 -22.70 19.82
C GLU A 649 -26.35 -22.25 19.38
N LEU A 650 -25.45 -23.20 19.09
CA LEU A 650 -24.14 -22.92 18.46
C LEU A 650 -24.22 -22.97 16.95
N ILE A 651 -25.00 -23.93 16.43
CA ILE A 651 -25.14 -24.21 15.00
C ILE A 651 -26.60 -24.05 14.64
N GLU A 652 -26.91 -23.08 13.79
CA GLU A 652 -28.25 -22.88 13.27
C GLU A 652 -28.61 -24.01 12.29
N LEU A 653 -29.55 -24.87 12.69
CA LEU A 653 -29.87 -26.08 11.92
C LEU A 653 -30.53 -25.78 10.57
N SER A 654 -31.33 -24.72 10.48
CA SER A 654 -31.93 -24.24 9.22
C SER A 654 -30.85 -23.92 8.20
N THR A 655 -29.89 -23.10 8.61
CA THR A 655 -28.77 -22.64 7.78
C THR A 655 -27.86 -23.79 7.37
N LEU A 656 -27.53 -24.70 8.30
CA LEU A 656 -26.77 -25.92 7.98
C LEU A 656 -27.45 -26.71 6.84
N LEU A 657 -28.76 -26.95 6.95
CA LEU A 657 -29.48 -27.81 6.01
C LEU A 657 -29.73 -27.13 4.66
N SER A 658 -29.94 -25.82 4.61
CA SER A 658 -30.13 -25.11 3.33
C SER A 658 -28.82 -24.94 2.55
N SER A 659 -27.68 -24.83 3.26
CA SER A 659 -26.37 -24.57 2.66
C SER A 659 -25.57 -25.82 2.28
N ILE A 660 -25.90 -27.00 2.81
CA ILE A 660 -25.26 -28.26 2.40
C ILE A 660 -25.76 -28.71 1.01
N LYS A 661 -24.82 -28.99 0.11
CA LYS A 661 -25.09 -29.46 -1.26
C LYS A 661 -24.21 -30.66 -1.61
N ILE A 662 -24.72 -31.52 -2.50
CA ILE A 662 -23.92 -32.55 -3.15
C ILE A 662 -23.24 -31.94 -4.38
N GLU A 663 -21.97 -32.25 -4.59
CA GLU A 663 -21.25 -31.84 -5.79
C GLU A 663 -21.44 -32.93 -6.87
N HIS A 664 -22.11 -32.56 -7.96
CA HIS A 664 -22.38 -33.46 -9.09
C HIS A 664 -21.24 -33.54 -10.09
#